data_AF-A0A7X8X2L8-F1
#
_entry.id   AF-A0A7X8X2L8-F1
#
_cell.length_a   1.000
_cell.length_b   1.000
_cell.length_c   1.000
_cell.angle_alpha   90.00
_cell.angle_beta   90.00
_cell.angle_gamma   90.00
#
_symmetry.space_group_name_H-M   'P 1'
#
loop_
_entity.id
_entity.type
_entity.pdbx_description
1 polymer ?
#
loop_
_entity_poly.entity_id
_entity_poly.type
_entity_poly.pdbx_seq_one_letter_code
_entity_poly.pdbx_strand_id
1 'polypeptide(L)'
;MAVYRLNINGKEVTGLPGQTILEVAKANGIEIPTLCYDERIKIYGACGLCVVEVEGNPKLLRSCATEIADGMVVHTDTERVKGSRKVALELLLSDHLGDCRPPCHLACPANLDIQGYVGLIANDQPREALEVIKDRLPLPASIGRVCPHPCEDACRRQLVEEPISICWLKQFAADTDLDSGNVYLPRVKEPTGKKVAVIGGGPAGLTVSYYLAKEGHEVVIFEAMPKAGGMLRYGIPQYRLPKEVLDQEIDIIESMGVEIKTNTKIGRDVTFDFLRKNYDVVYIAIGAWTSSGMRCPGEDMEGVLGGIEFLEDIALNKTVKLGKKVAVVGGGNTAMDACRTAVRLGAEEVHLLYRRTRAEMPAADIEVIEAEEEGVIFHFLVAPIEIIGEDGKAVKIKLQQMELGEPDASGRRRPVPIPGAEEIIDVDNIIAAIGQQVVPDGLDGVKLTKWNTIVADEHTFMTNIPGVFAGGDAINEGPGIAIEAIGDARRAADVINSYLNGEVIPYKEPYYAKREDLTEEDFADREKISRPHMAHLTPEERKTNFQEIVFGYTDEQAKNEAMRCLECGCGDVYECKLIKYANEYDVKPARVAGEVHNRNLHDDHPFIDRNPDKCILCGLCVRVCEEVMGVTALGLVDRGFDTIVQPEFGLPLRETDCLSCGQCVAACPTGALQERLTIDKSVPLNTDETKTICSYCSVGCNLNLKSKGELLVKSVPDKESQVDNGLLCVKGRFGFNMGQKGTRITEPLIKKDGEFMPGSWDEVLLFIAKKTQSIASRYGSNALAVSVSDRYTNEEIFLANKFGKDILKTENVFSFNGFDAGLQDVLGYDASTNTFDELLSAQAILLIGSDIMKEYPVAGLKIKEAVKNGAKLVTINPSDTLADEWAVKKVNPENDIKFIKEILKAAINEQPQNAVGFDELKQSLESIEPGEDAREIAEVYGKAKNAIIVFAQNNITPDAAKLIANLAVVSGHIGKARNGIIQLKPKANSQGLVDMGVTKGAAEIVKGIAENAIKGLYIFGEDVAGIDLSSLDLLVVQDTHLTETAKAADVVLPAVSFAESEGTFTSAERRIQRINQAITPIPDVENWEVLMEIANAFGANLDYCCPDCILDEIGVTIPEYKGIQSLEGRDIFWPMDGSPVLYGKGFNFEDGKARLQVVPEGPLFKERTTTDYLENTFVDYLKEKKIG
;
A
#
# COMPACT_ATOMS: atom_id res chain seq x y z
N MET A 1 17.54 40.01 8.46
CA MET A 1 18.17 39.66 7.17
C MET A 1 17.45 40.43 6.08
N ALA A 2 18.13 40.83 4.99
CA ALA A 2 17.44 41.38 3.83
C ALA A 2 16.49 40.32 3.27
N VAL A 3 15.26 40.70 2.93
CA VAL A 3 14.26 39.82 2.31
C VAL A 3 14.11 40.28 0.87
N TYR A 4 14.30 39.37 -0.07
CA TYR A 4 14.06 39.65 -1.49
C TYR A 4 12.60 39.42 -1.82
N ARG A 5 12.03 40.33 -2.62
CA ARG A 5 10.68 40.21 -3.18
C ARG A 5 10.79 39.81 -4.63
N LEU A 6 10.02 38.82 -5.04
CA LEU A 6 9.98 38.34 -6.41
C LEU A 6 8.56 37.93 -6.76
N ASN A 7 8.26 37.93 -8.05
CA ASN A 7 6.98 37.52 -8.58
C ASN A 7 7.14 36.18 -9.31
N ILE A 8 6.35 35.18 -8.95
CA ILE A 8 6.31 33.88 -9.65
C ILE A 8 4.89 33.65 -10.16
N ASN A 9 4.70 33.60 -11.48
CA ASN A 9 3.39 33.45 -12.14
C ASN A 9 2.32 34.47 -11.65
N GLY A 10 2.71 35.71 -11.42
CA GLY A 10 1.81 36.76 -10.91
C GLY A 10 1.65 36.76 -9.39
N LYS A 11 2.16 35.76 -8.66
CA LYS A 11 2.13 35.70 -7.19
C LYS A 11 3.36 36.37 -6.60
N GLU A 12 3.15 37.39 -5.77
CA GLU A 12 4.21 38.00 -4.95
C GLU A 12 4.67 37.02 -3.87
N VAL A 13 5.95 36.70 -3.84
CA VAL A 13 6.57 35.83 -2.85
C VAL A 13 7.84 36.46 -2.30
N THR A 14 8.25 35.98 -1.13
CA THR A 14 9.45 36.45 -0.44
C THR A 14 10.43 35.32 -0.23
N GLY A 15 11.72 35.60 -0.36
CA GLY A 15 12.80 34.66 -0.06
C GLY A 15 13.99 35.33 0.59
N LEU A 16 14.90 34.51 1.11
CA LEU A 16 16.16 34.93 1.70
C LEU A 16 17.27 34.90 0.64
N PRO A 17 18.24 35.83 0.68
CA PRO A 17 19.42 35.79 -0.17
C PRO A 17 20.15 34.44 -0.05
N GLY A 18 20.57 33.88 -1.18
CA GLY A 18 21.19 32.55 -1.27
C GLY A 18 20.23 31.40 -1.54
N GLN A 19 18.91 31.62 -1.43
CA GLN A 19 17.93 30.63 -1.87
C GLN A 19 17.82 30.59 -3.39
N THR A 20 17.54 29.41 -3.93
CA THR A 20 17.22 29.19 -5.34
C THR A 20 15.76 29.51 -5.64
N ILE A 21 15.44 29.75 -6.91
CA ILE A 21 14.04 29.94 -7.36
C ILE A 21 13.17 28.74 -6.95
N LEU A 22 13.69 27.51 -7.05
CA LEU A 22 12.96 26.29 -6.70
C LEU A 22 12.61 26.22 -5.22
N GLU A 23 13.55 26.56 -4.33
CA GLU A 23 13.32 26.55 -2.88
C GLU A 23 12.25 27.57 -2.48
N VAL A 24 12.30 28.77 -3.06
CA VAL A 24 11.28 29.81 -2.81
C VAL A 24 9.92 29.42 -3.39
N ALA A 25 9.89 28.83 -4.58
CA ALA A 25 8.66 28.33 -5.18
C ALA A 25 8.00 27.27 -4.28
N LYS A 26 8.76 26.27 -3.84
CA LYS A 26 8.28 25.22 -2.91
C LYS A 26 7.75 25.80 -1.59
N ALA A 27 8.51 26.68 -0.96
CA ALA A 27 8.10 27.33 0.31
C ALA A 27 6.80 28.14 0.18
N ASN A 28 6.39 28.50 -1.04
CA ASN A 28 5.17 29.25 -1.33
C ASN A 28 4.10 28.41 -2.04
N GLY A 29 4.23 27.08 -2.05
CA GLY A 29 3.26 26.15 -2.64
C GLY A 29 3.17 26.21 -4.17
N ILE A 30 4.26 26.60 -4.85
CA ILE A 30 4.35 26.65 -6.32
C ILE A 30 5.16 25.43 -6.79
N GLU A 31 4.51 24.51 -7.52
CA GLU A 31 5.19 23.33 -8.07
C GLU A 31 6.03 23.71 -9.30
N ILE A 32 7.31 23.33 -9.28
CA ILE A 32 8.17 23.33 -10.46
C ILE A 32 8.67 21.89 -10.66
N PRO A 33 8.41 21.24 -11.81
CA PRO A 33 8.76 19.85 -12.04
C PRO A 33 10.26 19.55 -11.90
N THR A 34 10.58 18.44 -11.21
CA THR A 34 11.95 17.95 -11.04
C THR A 34 12.00 16.43 -11.03
N LEU A 35 12.99 15.84 -11.70
CA LEU A 35 13.32 14.41 -11.58
C LEU A 35 14.65 14.16 -10.85
N CYS A 36 15.64 15.06 -10.96
CA CYS A 36 16.97 14.89 -10.37
C CYS A 36 17.24 15.75 -9.13
N TYR A 37 16.19 16.16 -8.42
CA TYR A 37 16.29 17.02 -7.23
C TYR A 37 15.88 16.26 -5.97
N ASP A 38 16.73 16.35 -4.94
CA ASP A 38 16.47 15.99 -3.56
C ASP A 38 17.13 17.09 -2.71
N GLU A 39 16.46 17.53 -1.65
CA GLU A 39 16.91 18.68 -0.84
C GLU A 39 18.06 18.36 0.11
N ARG A 40 18.31 17.08 0.37
CA ARG A 40 19.37 16.61 1.28
C ARG A 40 20.74 16.54 0.61
N ILE A 41 20.80 16.79 -0.70
CA ILE A 41 22.01 16.64 -1.51
C ILE A 41 22.30 17.92 -2.31
N LYS A 42 23.53 18.08 -2.78
CA LYS A 42 23.93 19.26 -3.58
C LYS A 42 23.16 19.38 -4.91
N ILE A 43 23.19 20.55 -5.53
CA ILE A 43 22.49 20.75 -6.79
C ILE A 43 23.27 20.07 -7.94
N TYR A 44 22.62 19.16 -8.66
CA TYR A 44 23.17 18.52 -9.87
C TYR A 44 22.62 19.13 -11.15
N GLY A 45 21.29 19.36 -11.18
CA GLY A 45 20.63 20.06 -12.25
C GLY A 45 20.83 19.42 -13.62
N ALA A 46 20.65 18.10 -13.77
CA ALA A 46 20.79 17.40 -15.05
C ALA A 46 19.48 17.25 -15.84
N CYS A 47 18.36 16.90 -15.20
CA CYS A 47 17.13 16.46 -15.88
C CYS A 47 16.45 17.48 -16.81
N GLY A 48 16.71 18.78 -16.65
CA GLY A 48 16.18 19.83 -17.54
C GLY A 48 14.70 20.19 -17.36
N LEU A 49 13.99 19.58 -16.41
CA LEU A 49 12.56 19.88 -16.17
C LEU A 49 12.30 21.17 -15.39
N CYS A 50 13.20 21.54 -14.48
CA CYS A 50 13.05 22.70 -13.61
C CYS A 50 13.29 24.05 -14.32
N VAL A 51 13.29 24.05 -15.65
CA VAL A 51 13.52 25.27 -16.43
C VAL A 51 12.37 26.25 -16.23
N VAL A 52 12.73 27.53 -16.11
CA VAL A 52 11.83 28.67 -15.94
C VAL A 52 12.29 29.83 -16.80
N GLU A 53 11.37 30.72 -17.11
CA GLU A 53 11.64 31.96 -17.83
C GLU A 53 11.72 33.12 -16.84
N VAL A 54 12.77 33.93 -16.93
CA VAL A 54 12.97 35.10 -16.05
C VAL A 54 13.01 36.35 -16.92
N GLU A 55 12.22 37.37 -16.56
CA GLU A 55 12.14 38.59 -17.35
C GLU A 55 13.51 39.27 -17.49
N GLY A 56 13.79 39.74 -18.71
CA GLY A 56 15.10 40.31 -19.06
C GLY A 56 16.22 39.29 -19.32
N ASN A 57 15.99 37.98 -19.11
CA ASN A 57 16.94 36.93 -19.45
C ASN A 57 16.57 36.23 -20.77
N PRO A 58 17.44 36.25 -21.81
CA PRO A 58 17.13 35.59 -23.08
C PRO A 58 17.13 34.06 -23.00
N LYS A 59 17.72 33.45 -21.97
CA LYS A 59 17.81 31.99 -21.79
C LYS A 59 16.83 31.52 -20.74
N LEU A 60 16.31 30.30 -20.92
CA LEU A 60 15.64 29.59 -19.83
C LEU A 60 16.68 29.23 -18.77
N LEU A 61 16.34 29.47 -17.51
CA LEU A 61 17.20 29.21 -16.36
C LEU A 61 16.71 27.98 -15.61
N ARG A 62 17.63 27.23 -14.98
CA ARG A 62 17.26 26.11 -14.11
C ARG A 62 16.89 26.66 -12.74
N SER A 63 15.64 26.51 -12.32
CA SER A 63 15.17 27.05 -11.04
C SER A 63 15.90 26.45 -9.84
N CYS A 64 16.35 25.20 -9.95
CA CYS A 64 17.07 24.50 -8.89
C CYS A 64 18.51 24.99 -8.66
N ALA A 65 19.07 25.79 -9.56
CA ALA A 65 20.47 26.24 -9.51
C ALA A 65 20.61 27.77 -9.59
N THR A 66 19.50 28.48 -9.83
CA THR A 66 19.51 29.94 -10.00
C THR A 66 19.09 30.57 -8.69
N GLU A 67 20.00 31.33 -8.07
CA GLU A 67 19.70 32.14 -6.89
C GLU A 67 18.69 33.25 -7.20
N ILE A 68 17.82 33.55 -6.24
CA ILE A 68 16.86 34.64 -6.36
C ILE A 68 17.54 36.01 -6.27
N ALA A 69 16.93 37.01 -6.92
CA ALA A 69 17.32 38.42 -6.81
C ALA A 69 16.09 39.26 -6.46
N ASP A 70 16.31 40.40 -5.80
CA ASP A 70 15.22 41.34 -5.49
C ASP A 70 14.61 41.92 -6.78
N GLY A 71 13.29 41.95 -6.85
CA GLY A 71 12.52 42.36 -8.02
C GLY A 71 12.49 41.34 -9.17
N MET A 72 12.95 40.11 -8.97
CA MET A 72 12.93 39.07 -10.00
C MET A 72 11.49 38.70 -10.39
N VAL A 73 11.22 38.54 -11.70
CA VAL A 73 9.92 38.06 -12.22
C VAL A 73 10.14 36.75 -12.97
N VAL A 74 9.47 35.70 -12.52
CA VAL A 74 9.64 34.32 -13.00
C VAL A 74 8.31 33.79 -13.53
N HIS A 75 8.37 33.18 -14.71
CA HIS A 75 7.25 32.48 -15.35
C HIS A 75 7.60 30.99 -15.49
N THR A 76 6.76 30.10 -14.95
CA THR A 76 7.05 28.66 -14.92
C THR A 76 6.33 27.87 -16.00
N ASP A 77 5.31 28.44 -16.67
CA ASP A 77 4.41 27.71 -17.57
C ASP A 77 4.20 28.39 -18.93
N THR A 78 5.19 29.15 -19.40
CA THR A 78 5.17 29.69 -20.76
C THR A 78 5.25 28.56 -21.79
N GLU A 79 4.74 28.78 -23.01
CA GLU A 79 4.83 27.78 -24.09
C GLU A 79 6.28 27.39 -24.40
N ARG A 80 7.22 28.32 -24.22
CA ARG A 80 8.66 28.05 -24.34
C ARG A 80 9.17 27.10 -23.26
N VAL A 81 8.74 27.28 -22.01
CA VAL A 81 9.08 26.40 -20.90
C VAL A 81 8.47 25.01 -21.09
N LYS A 82 7.17 24.93 -21.41
CA LYS A 82 6.47 23.65 -21.68
C LYS A 82 7.12 22.89 -22.83
N GLY A 83 7.46 23.57 -23.93
CA GLY A 83 8.15 22.97 -25.07
C GLY A 83 9.53 22.41 -24.69
N SER A 84 10.30 23.12 -23.86
CA SER A 84 11.59 22.65 -23.37
C SER A 84 11.46 21.43 -22.46
N ARG A 85 10.48 21.42 -21.55
CA ARG A 85 10.20 20.28 -20.66
C ARG A 85 9.80 19.04 -21.45
N LYS A 86 8.93 19.21 -22.45
CA LYS A 86 8.50 18.13 -23.34
C LYS A 86 9.68 17.48 -24.07
N VAL A 87 10.57 18.28 -24.68
CA VAL A 87 11.76 17.75 -25.37
C VAL A 87 12.69 17.02 -24.40
N ALA A 88 12.89 17.55 -23.19
CA ALA A 88 13.70 16.88 -22.17
C ALA A 88 13.11 15.51 -21.80
N LEU A 89 11.79 15.42 -21.57
CA LEU A 89 11.12 14.15 -21.27
C LEU A 89 11.18 13.16 -22.44
N GLU A 90 10.95 13.62 -23.67
CA GLU A 90 11.04 12.77 -24.88
C GLU A 90 12.44 12.16 -25.02
N LEU A 91 13.51 12.90 -24.68
CA LEU A 91 14.89 12.39 -24.66
C LEU A 91 15.15 11.41 -23.50
N LEU A 92 14.62 11.69 -22.30
CA LEU A 92 14.77 10.76 -21.17
C LEU A 92 14.02 9.45 -21.40
N LEU A 93 12.91 9.48 -22.14
CA LEU A 93 12.11 8.32 -22.48
C LEU A 93 12.63 7.53 -23.68
N SER A 94 13.56 8.07 -24.47
CA SER A 94 14.02 7.39 -25.69
C SER A 94 14.86 6.14 -25.43
N ASP A 95 15.50 6.04 -24.26
CA ASP A 95 16.27 4.85 -23.80
C ASP A 95 15.60 4.18 -22.58
N HIS A 96 14.38 4.61 -22.20
CA HIS A 96 13.65 4.03 -21.07
C HIS A 96 12.86 2.80 -21.52
N LEU A 97 13.30 1.62 -21.10
CA LEU A 97 12.72 0.35 -21.49
C LEU A 97 12.08 -0.36 -20.29
N GLY A 98 10.79 -0.63 -20.38
CA GLY A 98 10.02 -1.36 -19.37
C GLY A 98 8.52 -1.18 -19.56
N ASP A 99 7.72 -2.11 -19.06
CA ASP A 99 6.26 -1.98 -19.06
C ASP A 99 5.80 -1.14 -17.86
N CYS A 100 5.29 0.06 -18.11
CA CYS A 100 4.71 0.86 -17.03
C CYS A 100 3.40 0.23 -16.50
N ARG A 101 2.60 -0.35 -17.40
CA ARG A 101 1.38 -1.10 -17.09
C ARG A 101 1.44 -2.47 -17.77
N PRO A 102 0.88 -3.52 -17.16
CA PRO A 102 0.93 -4.87 -17.74
C PRO A 102 0.07 -4.96 -19.02
N PRO A 103 0.39 -5.87 -19.96
CA PRO A 103 -0.38 -6.04 -21.20
C PRO A 103 -1.88 -6.32 -20.97
N CYS A 104 -2.22 -7.10 -19.94
CA CYS A 104 -3.62 -7.41 -19.61
C CYS A 104 -4.45 -6.15 -19.26
N HIS A 105 -3.85 -5.15 -18.60
CA HIS A 105 -4.47 -3.85 -18.31
C HIS A 105 -4.72 -3.05 -19.60
N LEU A 106 -3.73 -3.04 -20.50
CA LEU A 106 -3.80 -2.29 -21.75
C LEU A 106 -4.80 -2.92 -22.74
N ALA A 107 -4.92 -4.25 -22.73
CA ALA A 107 -5.88 -4.99 -23.57
C ALA A 107 -7.32 -4.91 -23.06
N CYS A 108 -7.54 -4.57 -21.78
CA CYS A 108 -8.87 -4.41 -21.22
C CYS A 108 -9.50 -3.09 -21.71
N PRO A 109 -10.67 -3.11 -22.40
CA PRO A 109 -11.31 -1.88 -22.88
C PRO A 109 -11.73 -0.89 -21.78
N ALA A 110 -11.93 -1.39 -20.56
CA ALA A 110 -12.22 -0.58 -19.38
C ALA A 110 -10.97 -0.16 -18.59
N ASN A 111 -9.77 -0.57 -19.05
CA ASN A 111 -8.48 -0.33 -18.38
C ASN A 111 -8.47 -0.70 -16.90
N LEU A 112 -9.00 -1.88 -16.56
CA LEU A 112 -9.01 -2.41 -15.19
C LEU A 112 -7.58 -2.63 -14.68
N ASP A 113 -7.32 -2.35 -13.40
CA ASP A 113 -6.02 -2.65 -12.78
C ASP A 113 -5.88 -4.13 -12.41
N ILE A 114 -5.72 -4.96 -13.46
CA ILE A 114 -5.70 -6.41 -13.36
C ILE A 114 -4.56 -6.93 -12.49
N GLN A 115 -3.36 -6.39 -12.63
CA GLN A 115 -2.24 -6.80 -11.78
C GLN A 115 -2.49 -6.44 -10.31
N GLY A 116 -3.09 -5.28 -10.03
CA GLY A 116 -3.45 -4.86 -8.67
C GLY A 116 -4.43 -5.82 -8.00
N TYR A 117 -5.63 -6.02 -8.58
CA TYR A 117 -6.65 -6.86 -7.91
C TYR A 117 -6.30 -8.35 -7.91
N VAL A 118 -5.61 -8.86 -8.95
CA VAL A 118 -5.10 -10.24 -8.92
C VAL A 118 -4.07 -10.39 -7.80
N GLY A 119 -3.16 -9.42 -7.64
CA GLY A 119 -2.22 -9.45 -6.53
C GLY A 119 -2.88 -9.32 -5.16
N LEU A 120 -3.96 -8.55 -5.01
CA LEU A 120 -4.71 -8.49 -3.75
C LEU A 120 -5.36 -9.83 -3.40
N ILE A 121 -5.96 -10.54 -4.37
CA ILE A 121 -6.46 -11.91 -4.16
C ILE A 121 -5.33 -12.86 -3.75
N ALA A 122 -4.15 -12.73 -4.37
CA ALA A 122 -2.97 -13.53 -4.01
C ALA A 122 -2.47 -13.25 -2.58
N ASN A 123 -2.73 -12.05 -2.05
CA ASN A 123 -2.39 -11.62 -0.69
C ASN A 123 -3.56 -11.78 0.31
N ASP A 124 -4.58 -12.59 0.01
CA ASP A 124 -5.77 -12.81 0.86
C ASP A 124 -6.62 -11.56 1.15
N GLN A 125 -6.74 -10.66 0.17
CA GLN A 125 -7.49 -9.39 0.29
C GLN A 125 -8.58 -9.27 -0.80
N PRO A 126 -9.62 -10.15 -0.82
CA PRO A 126 -10.64 -10.15 -1.87
C PRO A 126 -11.55 -8.91 -1.84
N ARG A 127 -11.81 -8.33 -0.65
CA ARG A 127 -12.63 -7.13 -0.49
C ARG A 127 -11.96 -5.91 -1.12
N GLU A 128 -10.68 -5.73 -0.86
CA GLU A 128 -9.83 -4.68 -1.44
C GLU A 128 -9.65 -4.90 -2.94
N ALA A 129 -9.52 -6.16 -3.38
CA ALA A 129 -9.48 -6.51 -4.79
C ALA A 129 -10.75 -6.05 -5.51
N LEU A 130 -11.92 -6.26 -4.89
CA LEU A 130 -13.19 -5.78 -5.43
C LEU A 130 -13.27 -4.26 -5.49
N GLU A 131 -12.77 -3.55 -4.48
CA GLU A 131 -12.70 -2.09 -4.51
C GLU A 131 -11.92 -1.60 -5.73
N VAL A 132 -10.73 -2.18 -5.99
CA VAL A 132 -9.91 -1.87 -7.17
C VAL A 132 -10.64 -2.19 -8.48
N ILE A 133 -11.44 -3.25 -8.52
CA ILE A 133 -12.27 -3.56 -9.69
C ILE A 133 -13.36 -2.49 -9.87
N LYS A 134 -14.07 -2.12 -8.79
CA LYS A 134 -15.18 -1.16 -8.77
C LYS A 134 -14.76 0.29 -9.05
N ASP A 135 -13.46 0.60 -9.10
CA ASP A 135 -12.96 1.88 -9.61
C ASP A 135 -13.20 2.11 -11.11
N ARG A 136 -13.32 1.01 -11.87
CA ARG A 136 -13.54 1.05 -13.33
C ARG A 136 -14.72 0.20 -13.80
N LEU A 137 -15.17 -0.78 -13.00
CA LEU A 137 -16.23 -1.71 -13.35
C LEU A 137 -17.27 -1.87 -12.22
N PRO A 138 -18.47 -1.29 -12.35
CA PRO A 138 -19.50 -1.35 -11.31
C PRO A 138 -20.31 -2.65 -11.27
N LEU A 139 -20.19 -3.50 -12.31
CA LEU A 139 -20.89 -4.77 -12.43
C LEU A 139 -19.90 -5.97 -12.50
N PRO A 140 -18.99 -6.12 -11.53
CA PRO A 140 -17.94 -7.14 -11.59
C PRO A 140 -18.44 -8.59 -11.53
N ALA A 141 -19.51 -8.90 -10.80
CA ALA A 141 -20.08 -10.25 -10.71
C ALA A 141 -20.70 -10.67 -12.04
N SER A 142 -21.45 -9.76 -12.69
CA SER A 142 -22.01 -10.01 -14.01
C SER A 142 -20.92 -10.16 -15.08
N ILE A 143 -19.95 -9.25 -15.09
CA ILE A 143 -18.89 -9.25 -16.11
C ILE A 143 -17.87 -10.36 -15.88
N GLY A 144 -17.67 -10.82 -14.65
CA GLY A 144 -16.87 -12.02 -14.32
C GLY A 144 -17.42 -13.31 -14.94
N ARG A 145 -18.70 -13.32 -15.34
CA ARG A 145 -19.37 -14.48 -15.96
C ARG A 145 -19.43 -14.41 -17.49
N VAL A 146 -19.54 -13.21 -18.06
CA VAL A 146 -19.91 -13.06 -19.49
C VAL A 146 -18.81 -12.45 -20.38
N CYS A 147 -17.73 -11.96 -19.78
CA CYS A 147 -16.66 -11.28 -20.51
C CYS A 147 -15.87 -12.26 -21.40
N PRO A 148 -15.60 -11.93 -22.67
CA PRO A 148 -14.74 -12.73 -23.56
C PRO A 148 -13.23 -12.52 -23.29
N HIS A 149 -12.90 -11.95 -22.12
CA HIS A 149 -11.55 -11.87 -21.55
C HIS A 149 -10.37 -11.53 -22.50
N PRO A 150 -10.40 -10.41 -23.26
CA PRO A 150 -9.25 -10.00 -24.09
C PRO A 150 -7.96 -9.75 -23.29
N CYS A 151 -8.10 -9.53 -21.98
CA CYS A 151 -6.97 -9.44 -21.06
C CYS A 151 -6.23 -10.76 -20.83
N GLU A 152 -6.91 -11.91 -20.98
CA GLU A 152 -6.29 -13.24 -20.89
C GLU A 152 -5.49 -13.55 -22.16
N ASP A 153 -5.97 -13.16 -23.34
CA ASP A 153 -5.26 -13.29 -24.62
C ASP A 153 -3.95 -12.49 -24.66
N ALA A 154 -3.92 -11.35 -23.96
CA ALA A 154 -2.71 -10.53 -23.81
C ALA A 154 -1.80 -10.99 -22.65
N CYS A 155 -2.22 -11.96 -21.84
CA CYS A 155 -1.48 -12.36 -20.64
C CYS A 155 -0.17 -13.06 -21.00
N ARG A 156 0.97 -12.50 -20.57
CA ARG A 156 2.30 -13.09 -20.83
C ARG A 156 2.55 -14.43 -20.13
N ARG A 157 1.70 -14.85 -19.18
CA ARG A 157 1.78 -16.21 -18.64
C ARG A 157 1.64 -17.27 -19.75
N GLN A 158 1.02 -16.91 -20.88
CA GLN A 158 0.96 -17.76 -22.08
C GLN A 158 2.33 -18.13 -22.69
N LEU A 159 3.36 -17.33 -22.41
CA LEU A 159 4.75 -17.61 -22.83
C LEU A 159 5.44 -18.65 -21.92
N VAL A 160 4.80 -19.04 -20.82
CA VAL A 160 5.25 -20.08 -19.90
C VAL A 160 4.34 -21.31 -20.04
N GLU A 161 3.03 -21.08 -20.00
CA GLU A 161 1.96 -22.09 -19.93
C GLU A 161 0.55 -21.49 -20.16
N GLU A 162 -0.51 -21.88 -19.43
CA GLU A 162 -1.86 -21.29 -19.56
C GLU A 162 -1.95 -19.88 -18.95
N PRO A 163 -2.73 -18.95 -19.55
CA PRO A 163 -2.92 -17.60 -19.01
C PRO A 163 -3.61 -17.61 -17.63
N ILE A 164 -3.53 -16.48 -16.93
CA ILE A 164 -4.25 -16.27 -15.67
C ILE A 164 -5.75 -16.16 -15.95
N SER A 165 -6.56 -16.79 -15.10
CA SER A 165 -8.03 -16.81 -15.07
C SER A 165 -8.61 -15.49 -14.58
N ILE A 166 -8.22 -14.39 -15.20
CA ILE A 166 -8.59 -13.03 -14.80
C ILE A 166 -10.11 -12.88 -14.68
N CYS A 167 -10.87 -13.49 -15.57
CA CYS A 167 -12.33 -13.42 -15.55
C CYS A 167 -12.92 -14.09 -14.30
N TRP A 168 -12.44 -15.28 -13.94
CA TRP A 168 -12.92 -16.04 -12.78
C TRP A 168 -12.41 -15.48 -11.45
N LEU A 169 -11.20 -14.92 -11.41
CA LEU A 169 -10.72 -14.19 -10.22
C LEU A 169 -11.57 -12.95 -9.93
N LYS A 170 -12.02 -12.26 -10.99
CA LYS A 170 -12.95 -11.14 -10.85
C LYS A 170 -14.33 -11.60 -10.35
N GLN A 171 -14.84 -12.71 -10.88
CA GLN A 171 -16.08 -13.31 -10.37
C GLN A 171 -15.95 -13.65 -8.89
N PHE A 172 -14.87 -14.34 -8.50
CA PHE A 172 -14.59 -14.70 -7.11
C PHE A 172 -14.65 -13.48 -6.18
N ALA A 173 -13.87 -12.42 -6.47
CA ALA A 173 -13.85 -11.22 -5.62
C ALA A 173 -15.23 -10.55 -5.50
N ALA A 174 -16.05 -10.58 -6.57
CA ALA A 174 -17.37 -10.00 -6.56
C ALA A 174 -18.38 -10.85 -5.79
N ASP A 175 -18.37 -12.17 -5.99
CA ASP A 175 -19.28 -13.10 -5.32
C ASP A 175 -18.98 -13.14 -3.81
N THR A 176 -17.70 -13.12 -3.39
CA THR A 176 -17.30 -13.03 -1.97
C THR A 176 -17.91 -11.80 -1.28
N ASP A 177 -17.98 -10.66 -1.94
CA ASP A 177 -18.59 -9.43 -1.39
C ASP A 177 -20.11 -9.54 -1.29
N LEU A 178 -20.76 -10.05 -2.35
CA LEU A 178 -22.21 -10.24 -2.38
C LEU A 178 -22.68 -11.23 -1.30
N ASP A 179 -21.88 -12.26 -1.01
CA ASP A 179 -22.19 -13.28 -0.01
C ASP A 179 -21.78 -12.88 1.42
N SER A 180 -20.97 -11.84 1.60
CA SER A 180 -20.43 -11.42 2.90
C SER A 180 -21.47 -10.90 3.91
N GLY A 181 -22.66 -10.51 3.44
CA GLY A 181 -23.66 -9.79 4.23
C GLY A 181 -23.31 -8.32 4.52
N ASN A 182 -22.11 -7.85 4.16
CA ASN A 182 -21.66 -6.47 4.25
C ASN A 182 -21.05 -5.99 2.92
N VAL A 183 -21.92 -5.89 1.93
CA VAL A 183 -21.61 -5.54 0.53
C VAL A 183 -20.91 -4.18 0.44
N TYR A 184 -19.86 -4.11 -0.38
CA TYR A 184 -19.13 -2.88 -0.63
C TYR A 184 -20.01 -1.84 -1.32
N LEU A 185 -20.23 -0.73 -0.60
CA LEU A 185 -20.86 0.49 -1.09
C LEU A 185 -19.82 1.61 -1.20
N PRO A 186 -19.65 2.22 -2.39
CA PRO A 186 -18.72 3.34 -2.54
C PRO A 186 -19.23 4.56 -1.76
N ARG A 187 -18.31 5.34 -1.21
CA ARG A 187 -18.64 6.63 -0.59
C ARG A 187 -19.14 7.62 -1.64
N VAL A 188 -20.39 8.06 -1.50
CA VAL A 188 -20.99 9.14 -2.30
C VAL A 188 -20.54 10.50 -1.76
N LYS A 189 -20.11 11.40 -2.64
CA LYS A 189 -19.74 12.78 -2.29
C LYS A 189 -20.98 13.63 -1.98
N GLU A 190 -20.75 14.79 -1.37
CA GLU A 190 -21.82 15.75 -1.06
C GLU A 190 -22.62 16.15 -2.31
N PRO A 191 -23.94 16.37 -2.19
CA PRO A 191 -24.79 16.74 -3.32
C PRO A 191 -24.31 17.99 -4.06
N THR A 192 -24.07 17.85 -5.36
CA THR A 192 -23.64 18.93 -6.26
C THR A 192 -24.80 19.83 -6.71
N GLY A 193 -26.05 19.36 -6.55
CA GLY A 193 -27.25 20.02 -7.07
C GLY A 193 -27.47 19.89 -8.59
N LYS A 194 -26.62 19.13 -9.28
CA LYS A 194 -26.73 18.86 -10.73
C LYS A 194 -27.57 17.63 -11.00
N LYS A 195 -28.37 17.66 -12.08
CA LYS A 195 -29.28 16.58 -12.48
C LYS A 195 -28.89 15.98 -13.83
N VAL A 196 -28.81 14.65 -13.88
CA VAL A 196 -28.44 13.89 -15.07
C VAL A 196 -29.56 12.90 -15.44
N ALA A 197 -30.00 12.95 -16.70
CA ALA A 197 -30.90 11.94 -17.25
C ALA A 197 -30.12 10.92 -18.08
N VAL A 198 -30.29 9.64 -17.79
CA VAL A 198 -29.67 8.54 -18.52
C VAL A 198 -30.75 7.78 -19.27
N ILE A 199 -30.60 7.61 -20.58
CA ILE A 199 -31.56 6.89 -21.42
C ILE A 199 -31.01 5.49 -21.70
N GLY A 200 -31.67 4.47 -21.14
CA GLY A 200 -31.26 3.07 -21.19
C GLY A 200 -30.54 2.63 -19.92
N GLY A 201 -31.03 1.56 -19.29
CA GLY A 201 -30.49 0.94 -18.08
C GLY A 201 -29.60 -0.27 -18.36
N GLY A 202 -28.92 -0.30 -19.51
CA GLY A 202 -27.93 -1.33 -19.84
C GLY A 202 -26.57 -1.11 -19.17
N PRO A 203 -25.55 -1.94 -19.47
CA PRO A 203 -24.23 -1.84 -18.85
C PRO A 203 -23.61 -0.44 -18.94
N ALA A 204 -23.71 0.25 -20.08
CA ALA A 204 -23.21 1.62 -20.23
C ALA A 204 -24.00 2.63 -19.37
N GLY A 205 -25.33 2.52 -19.33
CA GLY A 205 -26.19 3.42 -18.55
C GLY A 205 -26.02 3.26 -17.04
N LEU A 206 -25.99 2.01 -16.56
CA LEU A 206 -25.69 1.67 -15.17
C LEU A 206 -24.30 2.19 -14.77
N THR A 207 -23.31 2.02 -15.64
CA THR A 207 -21.93 2.46 -15.38
C THR A 207 -21.83 3.97 -15.24
N VAL A 208 -22.38 4.75 -16.19
CA VAL A 208 -22.34 6.22 -16.08
C VAL A 208 -23.06 6.68 -14.81
N SER A 209 -24.17 6.03 -14.46
CA SER A 209 -24.98 6.39 -13.30
C SER A 209 -24.24 6.13 -11.99
N TYR A 210 -23.55 4.99 -11.88
CA TYR A 210 -22.71 4.66 -10.72
C TYR A 210 -21.66 5.74 -10.45
N TYR A 211 -20.88 6.13 -11.47
CA TYR A 211 -19.79 7.10 -11.26
C TYR A 211 -20.29 8.54 -11.07
N LEU A 212 -21.35 8.95 -11.77
CA LEU A 212 -21.92 10.29 -11.57
C LEU A 212 -22.62 10.42 -10.20
N ALA A 213 -23.27 9.36 -9.72
CA ALA A 213 -23.82 9.32 -8.37
C ALA A 213 -22.71 9.34 -7.31
N LYS A 214 -21.61 8.59 -7.50
CA LYS A 214 -20.42 8.65 -6.63
C LYS A 214 -19.88 10.08 -6.47
N GLU A 215 -19.94 10.88 -7.53
CA GLU A 215 -19.53 12.30 -7.53
C GLU A 215 -20.58 13.26 -6.93
N GLY A 216 -21.72 12.78 -6.46
CA GLY A 216 -22.77 13.57 -5.80
C GLY A 216 -23.77 14.22 -6.75
N HIS A 217 -23.88 13.75 -8.00
CA HIS A 217 -24.92 14.20 -8.94
C HIS A 217 -26.22 13.41 -8.76
N GLU A 218 -27.36 14.06 -8.96
CA GLU A 218 -28.67 13.40 -8.97
C GLU A 218 -28.88 12.73 -10.33
N VAL A 219 -28.99 11.40 -10.37
CA VAL A 219 -29.09 10.63 -11.60
C VAL A 219 -30.42 9.89 -11.69
N VAL A 220 -31.09 10.01 -12.85
CA VAL A 220 -32.32 9.28 -13.16
C VAL A 220 -32.13 8.48 -14.45
N ILE A 221 -32.30 7.16 -14.37
CA ILE A 221 -32.28 6.25 -15.51
C ILE A 221 -33.71 6.07 -16.04
N PHE A 222 -33.90 6.24 -17.34
CA PHE A 222 -35.14 5.95 -18.06
C PHE A 222 -34.94 4.65 -18.85
N GLU A 223 -35.54 3.56 -18.38
CA GLU A 223 -35.43 2.22 -18.95
C GLU A 223 -36.74 1.83 -19.64
N ALA A 224 -36.66 1.45 -20.91
CA ALA A 224 -37.82 1.07 -21.70
C ALA A 224 -38.40 -0.29 -21.28
N MET A 225 -37.56 -1.17 -20.73
CA MET A 225 -37.90 -2.53 -20.32
C MET A 225 -38.44 -2.58 -18.87
N PRO A 226 -39.06 -3.71 -18.46
CA PRO A 226 -39.59 -3.85 -17.10
C PRO A 226 -38.57 -3.81 -15.96
N LYS A 227 -37.30 -4.18 -16.23
CA LYS A 227 -36.18 -4.13 -15.28
C LYS A 227 -34.92 -3.61 -15.98
N ALA A 228 -34.03 -2.95 -15.24
CA ALA A 228 -32.72 -2.53 -15.74
C ALA A 228 -31.77 -3.73 -15.93
N GLY A 229 -30.70 -3.54 -16.69
CA GLY A 229 -29.71 -4.56 -17.05
C GLY A 229 -29.45 -4.66 -18.56
N GLY A 230 -30.38 -4.17 -19.38
CA GLY A 230 -30.27 -4.18 -20.85
C GLY A 230 -29.89 -5.56 -21.41
N MET A 231 -28.92 -5.61 -22.32
CA MET A 231 -28.46 -6.87 -22.93
C MET A 231 -27.93 -7.90 -21.91
N LEU A 232 -27.40 -7.49 -20.75
CA LEU A 232 -27.00 -8.44 -19.71
C LEU A 232 -28.21 -9.20 -19.14
N ARG A 233 -29.37 -8.54 -19.04
CA ARG A 233 -30.60 -9.19 -18.59
C ARG A 233 -31.29 -9.95 -19.71
N TYR A 234 -31.48 -9.30 -20.85
CA TYR A 234 -32.41 -9.79 -21.88
C TYR A 234 -31.72 -10.53 -23.03
N GLY A 235 -30.41 -10.34 -23.21
CA GLY A 235 -29.62 -10.98 -24.27
C GLY A 235 -28.73 -12.12 -23.82
N ILE A 236 -28.58 -12.34 -22.50
CA ILE A 236 -27.75 -13.41 -21.93
C ILE A 236 -28.64 -14.39 -21.13
N PRO A 237 -28.57 -15.71 -21.36
CA PRO A 237 -29.39 -16.68 -20.64
C PRO A 237 -29.10 -16.79 -19.14
N GLN A 238 -30.10 -17.26 -18.37
CA GLN A 238 -30.02 -17.44 -16.91
C GLN A 238 -28.89 -18.37 -16.46
N TYR A 239 -28.59 -19.44 -17.22
CA TYR A 239 -27.54 -20.41 -16.86
C TYR A 239 -26.13 -19.82 -16.93
N ARG A 240 -25.97 -18.69 -17.62
CA ARG A 240 -24.70 -18.01 -17.84
C ARG A 240 -24.57 -16.75 -16.99
N LEU A 241 -25.67 -15.99 -16.87
CA LEU A 241 -25.78 -14.87 -15.97
C LEU A 241 -27.11 -14.93 -15.21
N PRO A 242 -27.10 -15.41 -13.95
CA PRO A 242 -28.27 -15.40 -13.09
C PRO A 242 -28.83 -13.98 -12.92
N LYS A 243 -30.15 -13.83 -13.05
CA LYS A 243 -30.78 -12.50 -12.94
C LYS A 243 -30.75 -11.96 -11.53
N GLU A 244 -30.66 -12.83 -10.54
CA GLU A 244 -30.55 -12.49 -9.12
C GLU A 244 -29.22 -11.80 -8.82
N VAL A 245 -28.11 -12.29 -9.38
CA VAL A 245 -26.78 -11.66 -9.25
C VAL A 245 -26.79 -10.26 -9.88
N LEU A 246 -27.37 -10.13 -11.07
CA LEU A 246 -27.51 -8.82 -11.72
C LEU A 246 -28.44 -7.88 -10.94
N ASP A 247 -29.53 -8.40 -10.34
CA ASP A 247 -30.41 -7.62 -9.47
C ASP A 247 -29.62 -7.08 -8.26
N GLN A 248 -28.80 -7.91 -7.59
CA GLN A 248 -27.97 -7.47 -6.46
C GLN A 248 -26.99 -6.35 -6.84
N GLU A 249 -26.35 -6.41 -8.01
CA GLU A 249 -25.45 -5.34 -8.46
C GLU A 249 -26.20 -4.04 -8.82
N ILE A 250 -27.42 -4.15 -9.35
CA ILE A 250 -28.27 -2.98 -9.63
C ILE A 250 -28.78 -2.37 -8.33
N ASP A 251 -29.14 -3.18 -7.34
CA ASP A 251 -29.59 -2.72 -6.02
C ASP A 251 -28.50 -1.87 -5.33
N ILE A 252 -27.22 -2.19 -5.53
CA ILE A 252 -26.10 -1.35 -5.07
C ILE A 252 -26.17 0.04 -5.71
N ILE A 253 -26.39 0.12 -7.02
CA ILE A 253 -26.50 1.40 -7.74
C ILE A 253 -27.71 2.20 -7.25
N GLU A 254 -28.85 1.55 -7.02
CA GLU A 254 -30.04 2.21 -6.45
C GLU A 254 -29.80 2.70 -5.02
N SER A 255 -29.07 1.93 -4.19
CA SER A 255 -28.72 2.31 -2.82
C SER A 255 -27.84 3.56 -2.73
N MET A 256 -27.11 3.89 -3.80
CA MET A 256 -26.35 5.14 -3.94
C MET A 256 -27.23 6.36 -4.22
N GLY A 257 -28.55 6.18 -4.41
CA GLY A 257 -29.51 7.24 -4.69
C GLY A 257 -29.87 7.44 -6.17
N VAL A 258 -29.49 6.50 -7.05
CA VAL A 258 -29.89 6.52 -8.47
C VAL A 258 -31.36 6.10 -8.61
N GLU A 259 -32.17 6.92 -9.27
CA GLU A 259 -33.58 6.59 -9.53
C GLU A 259 -33.73 5.85 -10.87
N ILE A 260 -34.29 4.63 -10.87
CA ILE A 260 -34.54 3.86 -12.10
C ILE A 260 -36.03 3.84 -12.45
N LYS A 261 -36.39 4.50 -13.56
CA LYS A 261 -37.76 4.53 -14.12
C LYS A 261 -37.91 3.51 -15.24
N THR A 262 -38.39 2.34 -14.89
CA THR A 262 -38.66 1.24 -15.83
C THR A 262 -39.92 1.51 -16.66
N ASN A 263 -40.13 0.70 -17.71
CA ASN A 263 -41.27 0.80 -18.64
C ASN A 263 -41.45 2.19 -19.27
N THR A 264 -40.37 2.96 -19.41
CA THR A 264 -40.40 4.35 -19.89
C THR A 264 -39.63 4.48 -21.19
N LYS A 265 -40.35 4.48 -22.32
CA LYS A 265 -39.77 4.62 -23.67
C LYS A 265 -39.73 6.08 -24.11
N ILE A 266 -38.54 6.58 -24.45
CA ILE A 266 -38.36 7.94 -24.96
C ILE A 266 -39.02 8.07 -26.34
N GLY A 267 -39.68 9.22 -26.57
CA GLY A 267 -40.51 9.47 -27.75
C GLY A 267 -41.96 8.98 -27.63
N ARG A 268 -42.26 8.08 -26.68
CA ARG A 268 -43.63 7.60 -26.39
C ARG A 268 -44.14 8.12 -25.05
N ASP A 269 -43.44 7.79 -23.98
CA ASP A 269 -43.87 8.05 -22.59
C ASP A 269 -43.29 9.38 -22.08
N VAL A 270 -42.06 9.71 -22.47
CA VAL A 270 -41.38 10.98 -22.19
C VAL A 270 -40.73 11.49 -23.48
N THR A 271 -40.82 12.78 -23.77
CA THR A 271 -40.18 13.36 -24.96
C THR A 271 -38.70 13.65 -24.71
N PHE A 272 -37.86 13.52 -25.73
CA PHE A 272 -36.44 13.85 -25.63
C PHE A 272 -36.22 15.34 -25.28
N ASP A 273 -37.07 16.24 -25.79
CA ASP A 273 -37.03 17.67 -25.46
C ASP A 273 -37.34 17.96 -23.99
N PHE A 274 -38.23 17.17 -23.36
CA PHE A 274 -38.50 17.29 -21.93
C PHE A 274 -37.24 16.99 -21.12
N LEU A 275 -36.50 15.92 -21.44
CA LEU A 275 -35.27 15.59 -20.72
C LEU A 275 -34.23 16.70 -20.82
N ARG A 276 -33.99 17.23 -22.02
CA ARG A 276 -33.02 18.32 -22.24
C ARG A 276 -33.37 19.63 -21.50
N LYS A 277 -34.64 19.87 -21.19
CA LYS A 277 -35.09 21.08 -20.49
C LYS A 277 -35.07 20.96 -18.97
N ASN A 278 -35.15 19.74 -18.44
CA ASN A 278 -35.30 19.50 -17.00
C ASN A 278 -34.06 18.90 -16.33
N TYR A 279 -33.06 18.49 -17.11
CA TYR A 279 -31.80 17.95 -16.65
C TYR A 279 -30.64 18.77 -17.22
N ASP A 280 -29.56 18.90 -16.46
CA ASP A 280 -28.36 19.62 -16.89
C ASP A 280 -27.62 18.86 -18.00
N VAL A 281 -27.67 17.52 -17.94
CA VAL A 281 -27.05 16.61 -18.91
C VAL A 281 -27.99 15.46 -19.25
N VAL A 282 -27.97 15.03 -20.52
CA VAL A 282 -28.60 13.79 -20.99
C VAL A 282 -27.53 12.84 -21.55
N TYR A 283 -27.48 11.61 -21.05
CA TYR A 283 -26.61 10.54 -21.59
C TYR A 283 -27.45 9.47 -22.29
N ILE A 284 -27.10 9.14 -23.53
CA ILE A 284 -27.83 8.19 -24.37
C ILE A 284 -27.07 6.85 -24.44
N ALA A 285 -27.68 5.79 -23.89
CA ALA A 285 -27.14 4.43 -23.81
C ALA A 285 -28.19 3.37 -24.18
N ILE A 286 -28.84 3.56 -25.33
CA ILE A 286 -30.02 2.78 -25.75
C ILE A 286 -29.71 1.32 -26.17
N GLY A 287 -28.45 0.97 -26.41
CA GLY A 287 -28.04 -0.37 -26.84
C GLY A 287 -28.54 -0.77 -28.23
N ALA A 288 -28.25 -2.02 -28.63
CA ALA A 288 -28.62 -2.58 -29.93
C ALA A 288 -29.60 -3.76 -29.77
N TRP A 289 -30.89 -3.49 -29.92
CA TRP A 289 -31.98 -4.39 -29.53
C TRP A 289 -32.60 -5.22 -30.66
N THR A 290 -32.11 -5.09 -31.89
CA THR A 290 -32.72 -5.76 -33.05
C THR A 290 -31.73 -6.65 -33.78
N SER A 291 -32.17 -7.84 -34.17
CA SER A 291 -31.33 -8.76 -34.95
C SER A 291 -31.19 -8.29 -36.39
N SER A 292 -30.00 -8.45 -36.97
CA SER A 292 -29.84 -8.26 -38.42
C SER A 292 -30.44 -9.43 -39.20
N GLY A 293 -31.13 -9.12 -40.30
CA GLY A 293 -31.68 -10.12 -41.21
C GLY A 293 -30.62 -10.95 -41.94
N MET A 294 -31.02 -12.15 -42.40
CA MET A 294 -30.21 -13.06 -43.20
C MET A 294 -30.02 -12.56 -44.64
N ARG A 295 -30.91 -11.67 -45.10
CA ARG A 295 -30.94 -11.11 -46.46
C ARG A 295 -31.11 -12.20 -47.52
N CYS A 296 -31.95 -13.19 -47.24
CA CYS A 296 -32.34 -14.24 -48.17
C CYS A 296 -33.88 -14.31 -48.33
N PRO A 297 -34.38 -14.80 -49.47
CA PRO A 297 -35.81 -14.99 -49.66
C PRO A 297 -36.40 -15.92 -48.57
N GLY A 298 -37.54 -15.51 -48.00
CA GLY A 298 -38.27 -16.28 -46.98
C GLY A 298 -37.92 -15.94 -45.53
N GLU A 299 -37.08 -14.93 -45.27
CA GLU A 299 -36.71 -14.52 -43.90
C GLU A 299 -37.86 -14.00 -43.02
N ASP A 300 -38.97 -13.57 -43.63
CA ASP A 300 -40.18 -13.10 -42.92
C ASP A 300 -41.21 -14.21 -42.62
N MET A 301 -40.90 -15.48 -42.90
CA MET A 301 -41.83 -16.60 -42.70
C MET A 301 -42.07 -16.94 -41.21
N GLU A 302 -43.23 -17.54 -40.91
CA GLU A 302 -43.51 -18.06 -39.57
C GLU A 302 -42.47 -19.15 -39.21
N GLY A 303 -41.89 -19.09 -38.02
CA GLY A 303 -40.85 -20.02 -37.57
C GLY A 303 -39.42 -19.51 -37.78
N VAL A 304 -39.23 -18.37 -38.47
CA VAL A 304 -37.97 -17.62 -38.49
C VAL A 304 -37.99 -16.59 -37.37
N LEU A 305 -37.04 -16.68 -36.45
CA LEU A 305 -36.91 -15.84 -35.26
C LEU A 305 -35.60 -15.05 -35.33
N GLY A 306 -35.58 -13.83 -34.81
CA GLY A 306 -34.33 -13.12 -34.53
C GLY A 306 -33.69 -13.65 -33.25
N GLY A 307 -32.36 -13.75 -33.21
CA GLY A 307 -31.63 -14.31 -32.06
C GLY A 307 -31.79 -13.49 -30.79
N ILE A 308 -31.80 -12.15 -30.89
CA ILE A 308 -32.00 -11.25 -29.75
C ILE A 308 -33.43 -11.34 -29.24
N GLU A 309 -34.39 -11.27 -30.15
CA GLU A 309 -35.82 -11.34 -29.85
C GLU A 309 -36.19 -12.70 -29.23
N PHE A 310 -35.58 -13.79 -29.70
CA PHE A 310 -35.73 -15.12 -29.11
C PHE A 310 -35.24 -15.17 -27.66
N LEU A 311 -34.03 -14.68 -27.38
CA LEU A 311 -33.47 -14.67 -26.02
C LEU A 311 -34.25 -13.71 -25.10
N GLU A 312 -34.69 -12.57 -25.62
CA GLU A 312 -35.53 -11.60 -24.91
C GLU A 312 -36.86 -12.24 -24.49
N ASP A 313 -37.53 -12.95 -25.40
CA ASP A 313 -38.79 -13.64 -25.12
C ASP A 313 -38.63 -14.68 -24.02
N ILE A 314 -37.53 -15.44 -24.01
CA ILE A 314 -37.21 -16.39 -22.94
C ILE A 314 -36.94 -15.68 -21.62
N ALA A 315 -36.15 -14.60 -21.61
CA ALA A 315 -35.89 -13.80 -20.41
C ALA A 315 -37.17 -13.18 -19.82
N LEU A 316 -38.16 -12.88 -20.66
CA LEU A 316 -39.48 -12.39 -20.26
C LEU A 316 -40.47 -13.52 -19.90
N ASN A 317 -40.02 -14.78 -19.86
CA ASN A 317 -40.84 -15.97 -19.62
C ASN A 317 -42.03 -16.10 -20.59
N LYS A 318 -41.88 -15.61 -21.83
CA LYS A 318 -42.88 -15.84 -22.89
C LYS A 318 -42.76 -17.27 -23.40
N THR A 319 -43.89 -17.85 -23.80
CA THR A 319 -43.90 -19.19 -24.40
C THR A 319 -43.41 -19.13 -25.85
N VAL A 320 -42.21 -19.64 -26.10
CA VAL A 320 -41.69 -19.83 -27.46
C VAL A 320 -42.00 -21.25 -27.92
N LYS A 321 -42.60 -21.39 -29.11
CA LYS A 321 -42.87 -22.69 -29.73
C LYS A 321 -41.69 -23.09 -30.61
N LEU A 322 -40.85 -24.00 -30.13
CA LEU A 322 -39.81 -24.65 -30.91
C LEU A 322 -40.27 -26.04 -31.38
N GLY A 323 -39.90 -26.40 -32.60
CA GLY A 323 -40.00 -27.76 -33.11
C GLY A 323 -38.84 -28.64 -32.66
N LYS A 324 -38.71 -29.80 -33.29
CA LYS A 324 -37.67 -30.79 -32.96
C LYS A 324 -36.32 -30.42 -33.59
N LYS A 325 -36.35 -29.81 -34.78
CA LYS A 325 -35.14 -29.43 -35.53
C LYS A 325 -35.00 -27.91 -35.62
N VAL A 326 -33.94 -27.35 -35.04
CA VAL A 326 -33.71 -25.89 -35.01
C VAL A 326 -32.40 -25.57 -35.72
N ALA A 327 -32.44 -24.64 -36.68
CA ALA A 327 -31.24 -24.06 -37.27
C ALA A 327 -30.93 -22.70 -36.63
N VAL A 328 -29.68 -22.45 -36.24
CA VAL A 328 -29.20 -21.16 -35.75
C VAL A 328 -28.14 -20.65 -36.71
N VAL A 329 -28.37 -19.48 -37.31
CA VAL A 329 -27.43 -18.89 -38.27
C VAL A 329 -26.59 -17.82 -37.57
N GLY A 330 -25.30 -18.08 -37.41
CA GLY A 330 -24.39 -17.17 -36.70
C GLY A 330 -23.14 -17.87 -36.18
N GLY A 331 -22.22 -17.12 -35.59
CA GLY A 331 -21.01 -17.68 -34.98
C GLY A 331 -20.47 -16.92 -33.77
N GLY A 332 -21.20 -15.90 -33.30
CA GLY A 332 -20.85 -15.14 -32.09
C GLY A 332 -21.54 -15.71 -30.84
N ASN A 333 -21.29 -15.10 -29.68
CA ASN A 333 -21.83 -15.56 -28.39
C ASN A 333 -23.38 -15.65 -28.38
N THR A 334 -24.09 -14.68 -28.98
CA THR A 334 -25.56 -14.75 -29.13
C THR A 334 -26.02 -16.02 -29.86
N ALA A 335 -25.24 -16.50 -30.84
CA ALA A 335 -25.57 -17.73 -31.55
C ALA A 335 -25.37 -18.96 -30.65
N MET A 336 -24.31 -19.00 -29.84
CA MET A 336 -24.09 -20.07 -28.86
C MET A 336 -25.21 -20.08 -27.82
N ASP A 337 -25.54 -18.92 -27.27
CA ASP A 337 -26.61 -18.75 -26.29
C ASP A 337 -27.97 -19.20 -26.85
N ALA A 338 -28.27 -18.86 -28.11
CA ALA A 338 -29.48 -19.32 -28.79
C ALA A 338 -29.50 -20.84 -29.00
N CYS A 339 -28.39 -21.45 -29.45
CA CYS A 339 -28.28 -22.89 -29.62
C CYS A 339 -28.52 -23.65 -28.31
N ARG A 340 -27.78 -23.27 -27.26
CA ARG A 340 -27.81 -23.92 -25.95
C ARG A 340 -29.16 -23.72 -25.24
N THR A 341 -29.80 -22.57 -25.45
CA THR A 341 -31.17 -22.33 -25.00
C THR A 341 -32.17 -23.21 -25.75
N ALA A 342 -32.03 -23.38 -27.06
CA ALA A 342 -32.91 -24.27 -27.84
C ALA A 342 -32.81 -25.74 -27.39
N VAL A 343 -31.60 -26.22 -27.06
CA VAL A 343 -31.40 -27.55 -26.45
C VAL A 343 -32.19 -27.69 -25.15
N ARG A 344 -32.09 -26.71 -24.25
CA ARG A 344 -32.80 -26.70 -22.94
C ARG A 344 -34.32 -26.62 -23.06
N LEU A 345 -34.82 -26.04 -24.15
CA LEU A 345 -36.26 -25.99 -24.46
C LEU A 345 -36.79 -27.27 -25.12
N GLY A 346 -35.92 -28.27 -25.34
CA GLY A 346 -36.31 -29.62 -25.78
C GLY A 346 -36.19 -29.86 -27.28
N ALA A 347 -35.40 -29.06 -28.02
CA ALA A 347 -35.05 -29.39 -29.39
C ALA A 347 -34.22 -30.70 -29.44
N GLU A 348 -34.61 -31.62 -30.32
CA GLU A 348 -33.91 -32.92 -30.48
C GLU A 348 -32.65 -32.77 -31.35
N GLU A 349 -32.65 -31.82 -32.29
CA GLU A 349 -31.54 -31.56 -33.20
C GLU A 349 -31.36 -30.04 -33.37
N VAL A 350 -30.21 -29.51 -32.95
CA VAL A 350 -29.86 -28.10 -33.09
C VAL A 350 -28.66 -27.96 -34.01
N HIS A 351 -28.83 -27.27 -35.13
CA HIS A 351 -27.82 -27.05 -36.16
C HIS A 351 -27.29 -25.62 -36.10
N LEU A 352 -26.01 -25.42 -35.83
CA LEU A 352 -25.36 -24.13 -36.02
C LEU A 352 -24.85 -24.01 -37.46
N LEU A 353 -25.22 -22.94 -38.15
CA LEU A 353 -24.81 -22.65 -39.52
C LEU A 353 -23.86 -21.45 -39.54
N TYR A 354 -22.59 -21.69 -39.87
CA TYR A 354 -21.57 -20.65 -39.90
C TYR A 354 -20.82 -20.58 -41.23
N ARG A 355 -20.71 -19.37 -41.77
CA ARG A 355 -20.15 -19.11 -43.11
C ARG A 355 -18.62 -19.21 -43.21
N ARG A 356 -17.90 -19.44 -42.11
CA ARG A 356 -16.44 -19.62 -42.05
C ARG A 356 -16.09 -20.88 -41.26
N THR A 357 -14.82 -21.12 -40.98
CA THR A 357 -14.38 -22.25 -40.14
C THR A 357 -14.43 -21.90 -38.66
N ARG A 358 -14.23 -22.90 -37.79
CA ARG A 358 -14.14 -22.73 -36.34
C ARG A 358 -13.14 -21.64 -35.94
N ALA A 359 -11.97 -21.58 -36.59
CA ALA A 359 -10.90 -20.65 -36.27
C ALA A 359 -11.28 -19.17 -36.46
N GLU A 360 -12.31 -18.88 -37.27
CA GLU A 360 -12.81 -17.51 -37.46
C GLU A 360 -14.11 -17.23 -36.68
N MET A 361 -14.56 -18.11 -35.79
CA MET A 361 -15.73 -17.87 -34.95
C MET A 361 -15.47 -16.73 -33.96
N PRO A 362 -16.38 -15.74 -33.84
CA PRO A 362 -16.26 -14.70 -32.82
C PRO A 362 -16.65 -15.12 -31.40
N ALA A 363 -17.30 -16.28 -31.22
CA ALA A 363 -17.66 -16.78 -29.89
C ALA A 363 -16.43 -17.21 -29.10
N ALA A 364 -16.48 -17.11 -27.77
CA ALA A 364 -15.41 -17.62 -26.92
C ALA A 364 -15.30 -19.16 -27.07
N ASP A 365 -14.08 -19.69 -27.09
CA ASP A 365 -13.84 -21.12 -27.36
C ASP A 365 -14.57 -22.03 -26.37
N ILE A 366 -14.67 -21.64 -25.10
CA ILE A 366 -15.40 -22.39 -24.08
C ILE A 366 -16.88 -22.53 -24.42
N GLU A 367 -17.52 -21.49 -24.94
CA GLU A 367 -18.94 -21.52 -25.33
C GLU A 367 -19.19 -22.46 -26.50
N VAL A 368 -18.22 -22.55 -27.41
CA VAL A 368 -18.25 -23.50 -28.54
C VAL A 368 -18.11 -24.93 -28.04
N ILE A 369 -17.15 -25.19 -27.15
CA ILE A 369 -16.91 -26.51 -26.56
C ILE A 369 -18.15 -26.98 -25.79
N GLU A 370 -18.70 -26.13 -24.91
CA GLU A 370 -19.87 -26.48 -24.12
C GLU A 370 -21.12 -26.73 -24.99
N ALA A 371 -21.29 -25.98 -26.09
CA ALA A 371 -22.36 -26.23 -27.06
C ALA A 371 -22.19 -27.59 -27.78
N GLU A 372 -20.96 -27.97 -28.14
CA GLU A 372 -20.66 -29.28 -28.73
C GLU A 372 -20.94 -30.43 -27.75
N GLU A 373 -20.52 -30.30 -26.49
CA GLU A 373 -20.82 -31.25 -25.42
C GLU A 373 -22.33 -31.40 -25.16
N GLU A 374 -23.08 -30.31 -25.33
CA GLU A 374 -24.54 -30.28 -25.25
C GLU A 374 -25.24 -30.85 -26.51
N GLY A 375 -24.49 -31.27 -27.53
CA GLY A 375 -25.01 -31.97 -28.72
C GLY A 375 -25.40 -31.06 -29.89
N VAL A 376 -24.95 -29.80 -29.90
CA VAL A 376 -25.15 -28.90 -31.05
C VAL A 376 -24.32 -29.37 -32.24
N ILE A 377 -24.93 -29.43 -33.43
CA ILE A 377 -24.31 -29.89 -34.67
C ILE A 377 -23.79 -28.69 -35.46
N PHE A 378 -22.48 -28.58 -35.61
CA PHE A 378 -21.84 -27.47 -36.29
C PHE A 378 -21.67 -27.72 -37.80
N HIS A 379 -22.22 -26.84 -38.61
CA HIS A 379 -22.00 -26.78 -40.05
C HIS A 379 -21.16 -25.55 -40.37
N PHE A 380 -19.90 -25.78 -40.72
CA PHE A 380 -18.97 -24.73 -41.13
C PHE A 380 -19.01 -24.53 -42.64
N LEU A 381 -18.52 -23.37 -43.08
CA LEU A 381 -18.45 -23.01 -44.50
C LEU A 381 -19.81 -23.09 -45.21
N VAL A 382 -20.90 -22.73 -44.52
CA VAL A 382 -22.23 -22.66 -45.11
C VAL A 382 -22.90 -21.33 -44.81
N ALA A 383 -23.67 -20.79 -45.77
CA ALA A 383 -24.54 -19.65 -45.50
C ALA A 383 -25.92 -19.85 -46.13
N PRO A 384 -26.99 -19.34 -45.49
CA PRO A 384 -28.33 -19.46 -46.05
C PRO A 384 -28.48 -18.62 -47.33
N ILE A 385 -29.14 -19.21 -48.33
CA ILE A 385 -29.49 -18.52 -49.59
C ILE A 385 -30.99 -18.45 -49.86
N GLU A 386 -31.78 -19.35 -49.27
CA GLU A 386 -33.25 -19.36 -49.39
C GLU A 386 -33.87 -20.14 -48.22
N ILE A 387 -34.98 -19.64 -47.68
CA ILE A 387 -35.82 -20.35 -46.71
C ILE A 387 -37.06 -20.86 -47.44
N ILE A 388 -37.29 -22.17 -47.35
CA ILE A 388 -38.39 -22.85 -48.05
C ILE A 388 -39.47 -23.16 -47.02
N GLY A 389 -40.68 -22.67 -47.28
CA GLY A 389 -41.82 -22.83 -46.40
C GLY A 389 -42.99 -23.59 -47.03
N GLU A 390 -43.81 -24.20 -46.18
CA GLU A 390 -45.12 -24.76 -46.49
C GLU A 390 -46.18 -23.97 -45.72
N ASP A 391 -47.26 -23.54 -46.39
CA ASP A 391 -48.34 -22.72 -45.81
C ASP A 391 -47.88 -21.45 -45.06
N GLY A 392 -46.75 -20.86 -45.47
CA GLY A 392 -46.18 -19.65 -44.87
C GLY A 392 -45.27 -19.90 -43.65
N LYS A 393 -45.07 -21.16 -43.26
CA LYS A 393 -44.17 -21.58 -42.19
C LYS A 393 -42.88 -22.18 -42.76
N ALA A 394 -41.73 -21.81 -42.20
CA ALA A 394 -40.43 -22.38 -42.57
C ALA A 394 -40.39 -23.90 -42.27
N VAL A 395 -39.98 -24.70 -43.25
CA VAL A 395 -39.82 -26.16 -43.12
C VAL A 395 -38.45 -26.65 -43.58
N LYS A 396 -37.71 -25.87 -44.39
CA LYS A 396 -36.35 -26.17 -44.84
C LYS A 396 -35.53 -24.91 -45.01
N ILE A 397 -34.22 -25.05 -44.87
CA ILE A 397 -33.25 -24.00 -45.20
C ILE A 397 -32.29 -24.48 -46.28
N LYS A 398 -32.14 -23.69 -47.34
CA LYS A 398 -31.22 -23.94 -48.44
C LYS A 398 -29.92 -23.18 -48.17
N LEU A 399 -28.82 -23.91 -48.19
CA LEU A 399 -27.49 -23.45 -47.86
C LEU A 399 -26.58 -23.45 -49.09
N GLN A 400 -25.73 -22.45 -49.16
CA GLN A 400 -24.63 -22.34 -50.11
C GLN A 400 -23.34 -22.75 -49.42
N GLN A 401 -22.62 -23.69 -50.02
CA GLN A 401 -21.28 -24.08 -49.57
C GLN A 401 -20.27 -22.96 -49.89
N MET A 402 -19.38 -22.70 -48.95
CA MET A 402 -18.41 -21.60 -48.98
C MET A 402 -16.98 -22.14 -48.97
N GLU A 403 -16.04 -21.33 -49.45
CA GLU A 403 -14.61 -21.50 -49.24
C GLU A 403 -14.00 -20.22 -48.66
N LEU A 404 -12.82 -20.34 -48.05
CA LEU A 404 -12.12 -19.19 -47.51
C LEU A 404 -11.26 -18.52 -48.59
N GLY A 405 -11.62 -17.30 -48.95
CA GLY A 405 -10.79 -16.40 -49.75
C GLY A 405 -9.75 -15.63 -48.92
N GLU A 406 -9.22 -14.56 -49.51
CA GLU A 406 -8.23 -13.68 -48.87
C GLU A 406 -8.75 -13.06 -47.56
N PRO A 407 -7.86 -12.80 -46.57
CA PRO A 407 -8.21 -12.07 -45.36
C PRO A 407 -8.73 -10.66 -45.66
N ASP A 408 -9.75 -10.25 -44.91
CA ASP A 408 -10.23 -8.88 -44.89
C ASP A 408 -9.34 -7.98 -44.02
N ALA A 409 -9.70 -6.70 -43.88
CA ALA A 409 -8.93 -5.72 -43.10
C ALA A 409 -8.85 -6.06 -41.60
N SER A 410 -9.71 -6.96 -41.09
CA SER A 410 -9.65 -7.50 -39.73
C SER A 410 -8.79 -8.76 -39.60
N GLY A 411 -8.12 -9.17 -40.68
CA GLY A 411 -7.34 -10.41 -40.75
C GLY A 411 -8.18 -11.67 -40.97
N ARG A 412 -9.51 -11.58 -40.89
CA ARG A 412 -10.42 -12.72 -41.06
C ARG A 412 -10.62 -13.05 -42.53
N ARG A 413 -10.48 -14.32 -42.90
CA ARG A 413 -10.70 -14.78 -44.27
C ARG A 413 -12.14 -14.52 -44.74
N ARG A 414 -12.27 -14.01 -45.97
CA ARG A 414 -13.58 -13.72 -46.57
C ARG A 414 -14.26 -15.02 -47.01
N PRO A 415 -15.53 -15.25 -46.66
CA PRO A 415 -16.27 -16.39 -47.21
C PRO A 415 -16.64 -16.11 -48.67
N VAL A 416 -16.35 -17.06 -49.56
CA VAL A 416 -16.62 -16.99 -50.99
C VAL A 416 -17.51 -18.18 -51.37
N PRO A 417 -18.63 -17.97 -52.09
CA PRO A 417 -19.52 -19.07 -52.48
C PRO A 417 -18.87 -19.98 -53.51
N ILE A 418 -18.99 -21.30 -53.33
CA ILE A 418 -18.57 -22.31 -54.30
C ILE A 418 -19.71 -22.49 -55.33
N PRO A 419 -19.56 -22.04 -56.59
CA PRO A 419 -20.66 -22.05 -57.54
C PRO A 419 -21.23 -23.46 -57.77
N GLY A 420 -22.54 -23.62 -57.58
CA GLY A 420 -23.27 -24.87 -57.82
C GLY A 420 -23.23 -25.90 -56.68
N ALA A 421 -22.57 -25.59 -55.56
CA ALA A 421 -22.54 -26.43 -54.36
C ALA A 421 -23.59 -25.95 -53.34
N GLU A 422 -24.77 -26.57 -53.37
CA GLU A 422 -25.92 -26.23 -52.52
C GLU A 422 -26.36 -27.45 -51.71
N GLU A 423 -26.85 -27.21 -50.49
CA GLU A 423 -27.38 -28.23 -49.59
C GLU A 423 -28.72 -27.77 -49.00
N ILE A 424 -29.61 -28.70 -48.63
CA ILE A 424 -30.89 -28.38 -48.00
C ILE A 424 -31.00 -29.18 -46.71
N ILE A 425 -31.33 -28.49 -45.61
CA ILE A 425 -31.57 -29.09 -44.30
C ILE A 425 -33.04 -28.89 -43.92
N ASP A 426 -33.71 -29.96 -43.49
CA ASP A 426 -35.07 -29.89 -42.95
C ASP A 426 -35.04 -29.31 -41.53
N VAL A 427 -35.80 -28.24 -41.28
CA VAL A 427 -35.81 -27.50 -40.01
C VAL A 427 -37.21 -27.02 -39.67
N ASP A 428 -37.61 -27.09 -38.40
CA ASP A 428 -38.91 -26.60 -37.94
C ASP A 428 -38.88 -25.10 -37.58
N ASN A 429 -37.69 -24.61 -37.18
CA ASN A 429 -37.44 -23.23 -36.78
C ASN A 429 -36.04 -22.79 -37.23
N ILE A 430 -35.90 -21.51 -37.54
CA ILE A 430 -34.63 -20.87 -37.91
C ILE A 430 -34.43 -19.65 -36.99
N ILE A 431 -33.26 -19.52 -36.37
CA ILE A 431 -32.90 -18.40 -35.50
C ILE A 431 -31.76 -17.62 -36.16
N ALA A 432 -32.01 -16.36 -36.53
CA ALA A 432 -31.04 -15.47 -37.15
C ALA A 432 -30.24 -14.70 -36.09
N ALA A 433 -29.00 -15.14 -35.82
CA ALA A 433 -28.07 -14.53 -34.87
C ALA A 433 -26.89 -13.84 -35.59
N ILE A 434 -27.19 -12.94 -36.53
CA ILE A 434 -26.21 -12.34 -37.47
C ILE A 434 -25.89 -10.87 -37.10
N GLY A 435 -25.64 -10.62 -35.82
CA GLY A 435 -25.31 -9.28 -35.31
C GLY A 435 -26.53 -8.42 -34.99
N GLN A 436 -26.27 -7.27 -34.38
CA GLN A 436 -27.27 -6.42 -33.72
C GLN A 436 -27.39 -5.05 -34.39
N GLN A 437 -28.52 -4.37 -34.24
CA GLN A 437 -28.77 -3.02 -34.76
C GLN A 437 -29.38 -2.09 -33.71
N VAL A 438 -29.01 -0.82 -33.80
CA VAL A 438 -29.49 0.27 -32.94
C VAL A 438 -30.76 0.87 -33.53
N VAL A 439 -31.74 1.12 -32.67
CA VAL A 439 -33.03 1.74 -33.03
C VAL A 439 -33.14 3.10 -32.30
N PRO A 440 -32.69 4.21 -32.90
CA PRO A 440 -32.63 5.52 -32.25
C PRO A 440 -33.97 6.27 -32.23
N ASP A 441 -35.09 5.55 -32.20
CA ASP A 441 -36.43 6.14 -32.25
C ASP A 441 -36.68 7.09 -31.07
N GLY A 442 -37.28 8.26 -31.35
CA GLY A 442 -37.63 9.25 -30.33
C GLY A 442 -36.50 10.21 -29.92
N LEU A 443 -35.31 10.11 -30.54
CA LEU A 443 -34.15 10.98 -30.29
C LEU A 443 -34.04 12.12 -31.33
N ASP A 444 -35.06 12.98 -31.37
CA ASP A 444 -35.16 14.04 -32.38
C ASP A 444 -33.95 15.00 -32.38
N GLY A 445 -33.33 15.18 -33.55
CA GLY A 445 -32.22 16.12 -33.77
C GLY A 445 -30.83 15.58 -33.47
N VAL A 446 -30.70 14.36 -32.95
CA VAL A 446 -29.41 13.68 -32.78
C VAL A 446 -28.91 13.18 -34.14
N LYS A 447 -27.66 13.49 -34.48
CA LYS A 447 -27.06 13.10 -35.76
C LYS A 447 -26.70 11.61 -35.74
N LEU A 448 -27.04 10.90 -36.80
CA LEU A 448 -26.76 9.47 -36.97
C LEU A 448 -25.63 9.23 -37.99
N THR A 449 -24.93 8.11 -37.83
CA THR A 449 -23.95 7.58 -38.77
C THR A 449 -24.67 6.92 -39.96
N LYS A 450 -23.90 6.49 -40.97
CA LYS A 450 -24.42 5.69 -42.09
C LYS A 450 -24.97 4.31 -41.68
N TRP A 451 -24.64 3.87 -40.46
CA TRP A 451 -25.05 2.57 -39.90
C TRP A 451 -26.22 2.70 -38.91
N ASN A 452 -26.88 3.87 -38.89
CA ASN A 452 -27.98 4.18 -37.99
C ASN A 452 -27.60 4.20 -36.49
N THR A 453 -26.31 4.33 -36.18
CA THR A 453 -25.80 4.58 -34.81
C THR A 453 -25.63 6.08 -34.55
N ILE A 454 -25.43 6.49 -33.31
CA ILE A 454 -25.33 7.90 -32.89
C ILE A 454 -23.92 8.43 -33.15
N VAL A 455 -23.82 9.65 -33.71
CA VAL A 455 -22.55 10.37 -33.85
C VAL A 455 -22.20 11.03 -32.51
N ALA A 456 -21.09 10.59 -31.92
CA ALA A 456 -20.48 11.19 -30.73
C ALA A 456 -19.01 11.53 -31.00
N ASP A 457 -18.47 12.55 -30.34
CA ASP A 457 -17.04 12.85 -30.42
C ASP A 457 -16.20 11.80 -29.65
N GLU A 458 -15.10 11.35 -30.23
CA GLU A 458 -14.29 10.22 -29.71
C GLU A 458 -13.59 10.53 -28.38
N HIS A 459 -13.39 11.81 -28.06
CA HIS A 459 -12.68 12.23 -26.85
C HIS A 459 -13.64 12.80 -25.79
N THR A 460 -14.72 13.44 -26.20
CA THR A 460 -15.67 14.11 -25.30
C THR A 460 -16.98 13.34 -25.12
N PHE A 461 -17.26 12.33 -25.96
CA PHE A 461 -18.53 11.59 -26.00
C PHE A 461 -19.77 12.47 -26.26
N MET A 462 -19.56 13.76 -26.57
CA MET A 462 -20.63 14.71 -26.81
C MET A 462 -21.19 14.51 -28.21
N THR A 463 -22.51 14.59 -28.34
CA THR A 463 -23.19 14.55 -29.63
C THR A 463 -23.12 15.91 -30.32
N ASN A 464 -23.83 16.07 -31.44
CA ASN A 464 -24.02 17.38 -32.07
C ASN A 464 -24.86 18.38 -31.22
N ILE A 465 -25.41 17.95 -30.09
CA ILE A 465 -26.22 18.77 -29.18
C ILE A 465 -25.43 19.00 -27.88
N PRO A 466 -25.10 20.25 -27.51
CA PRO A 466 -24.43 20.55 -26.24
C PRO A 466 -25.21 20.03 -25.03
N GLY A 467 -24.51 19.43 -24.06
CA GLY A 467 -25.11 18.81 -22.88
C GLY A 467 -25.74 17.43 -23.12
N VAL A 468 -25.68 16.92 -24.36
CA VAL A 468 -26.12 15.57 -24.71
C VAL A 468 -24.91 14.72 -25.10
N PHE A 469 -24.72 13.63 -24.38
CA PHE A 469 -23.63 12.68 -24.55
C PHE A 469 -24.18 11.31 -24.95
N ALA A 470 -23.37 10.46 -25.57
CA ALA A 470 -23.76 9.09 -25.91
C ALA A 470 -22.57 8.13 -25.77
N GLY A 471 -22.84 6.85 -25.48
CA GLY A 471 -21.79 5.83 -25.40
C GLY A 471 -22.31 4.39 -25.44
N GLY A 472 -21.38 3.44 -25.43
CA GLY A 472 -21.66 2.01 -25.59
C GLY A 472 -22.06 1.63 -27.01
N ASP A 473 -22.79 0.53 -27.16
CA ASP A 473 -23.15 -0.05 -28.49
C ASP A 473 -23.92 0.90 -29.43
N ALA A 474 -24.42 2.02 -28.89
CA ALA A 474 -25.22 2.99 -29.62
C ALA A 474 -24.42 4.00 -30.44
N ILE A 475 -23.09 4.11 -30.28
CA ILE A 475 -22.28 5.19 -30.90
C ILE A 475 -21.48 4.75 -32.15
N ASN A 476 -20.44 5.50 -32.54
CA ASN A 476 -19.79 5.41 -33.84
C ASN A 476 -19.27 4.00 -34.19
N GLU A 477 -18.78 3.26 -33.20
CA GLU A 477 -18.17 1.93 -33.34
C GLU A 477 -19.24 0.83 -33.54
N GLY A 478 -20.45 1.05 -33.02
CA GLY A 478 -21.56 0.12 -33.07
C GLY A 478 -21.49 -0.97 -31.99
N PRO A 479 -22.24 -2.08 -32.17
CA PRO A 479 -22.35 -3.11 -31.14
C PRO A 479 -21.04 -3.86 -30.90
N GLY A 480 -20.63 -3.92 -29.64
CA GLY A 480 -19.40 -4.56 -29.19
C GLY A 480 -19.64 -5.57 -28.05
N ILE A 481 -18.65 -5.70 -27.18
CA ILE A 481 -18.75 -6.55 -25.98
C ILE A 481 -19.07 -5.69 -24.75
N ALA A 482 -19.72 -6.27 -23.74
CA ALA A 482 -20.21 -5.51 -22.59
C ALA A 482 -19.12 -4.68 -21.86
N ILE A 483 -17.88 -5.18 -21.80
CA ILE A 483 -16.75 -4.47 -21.18
C ILE A 483 -16.31 -3.22 -21.97
N GLU A 484 -16.49 -3.18 -23.30
CA GLU A 484 -16.24 -1.99 -24.13
C GLU A 484 -17.25 -0.89 -23.78
N ALA A 485 -18.53 -1.25 -23.72
CA ALA A 485 -19.60 -0.33 -23.35
C ALA A 485 -19.42 0.26 -21.93
N ILE A 486 -18.89 -0.55 -21.00
CA ILE A 486 -18.51 -0.09 -19.65
C ILE A 486 -17.30 0.83 -19.70
N GLY A 487 -16.27 0.50 -20.50
CA GLY A 487 -15.10 1.35 -20.70
C GLY A 487 -15.45 2.74 -21.25
N ASP A 488 -16.31 2.79 -22.26
CA ASP A 488 -16.85 4.03 -22.82
C ASP A 488 -17.61 4.84 -21.77
N ALA A 489 -18.54 4.21 -21.07
CA ALA A 489 -19.33 4.88 -20.06
C ALA A 489 -18.49 5.41 -18.90
N ARG A 490 -17.42 4.70 -18.50
CA ARG A 490 -16.49 5.18 -17.48
C ARG A 490 -15.79 6.46 -17.94
N ARG A 491 -15.27 6.49 -19.18
CA ARG A 491 -14.62 7.66 -19.77
C ARG A 491 -15.60 8.83 -19.94
N ALA A 492 -16.82 8.54 -20.43
CA ALA A 492 -17.87 9.53 -20.58
C ALA A 492 -18.28 10.16 -19.23
N ALA A 493 -18.35 9.36 -18.15
CA ALA A 493 -18.68 9.87 -16.82
C ALA A 493 -17.66 10.93 -16.33
N ASP A 494 -16.36 10.72 -16.56
CA ASP A 494 -15.32 11.69 -16.19
C ASP A 494 -15.46 13.01 -16.97
N VAL A 495 -15.77 12.91 -18.27
CA VAL A 495 -16.01 14.10 -19.12
C VAL A 495 -17.29 14.82 -18.69
N ILE A 496 -18.37 14.09 -18.40
CA ILE A 496 -19.65 14.66 -17.95
C ILE A 496 -19.48 15.37 -16.59
N ASN A 497 -18.78 14.76 -15.64
CA ASN A 497 -18.49 15.40 -14.35
C ASN A 497 -17.73 16.72 -14.55
N SER A 498 -16.67 16.71 -15.38
CA SER A 498 -15.93 17.93 -15.72
C SER A 498 -16.85 18.99 -16.33
N TYR A 499 -17.70 18.59 -17.30
CA TYR A 499 -18.66 19.47 -17.97
C TYR A 499 -19.63 20.12 -16.97
N LEU A 500 -20.16 19.35 -16.03
CA LEU A 500 -21.05 19.82 -14.97
C LEU A 500 -20.36 20.80 -14.00
N ASN A 501 -19.04 20.68 -13.84
CA ASN A 501 -18.19 21.58 -13.07
C ASN A 501 -17.74 22.83 -13.86
N GLY A 502 -18.12 22.95 -15.13
CA GLY A 502 -17.90 24.15 -15.95
C GLY A 502 -16.74 24.05 -16.95
N GLU A 503 -16.09 22.89 -17.08
CA GLU A 503 -14.97 22.69 -18.00
C GLU A 503 -15.20 21.46 -18.89
N VAL A 504 -14.83 21.51 -20.18
CA VAL A 504 -14.87 20.31 -21.03
C VAL A 504 -13.44 19.81 -21.17
N ILE A 505 -13.08 18.83 -20.37
CA ILE A 505 -11.77 18.17 -20.43
C ILE A 505 -11.94 16.88 -21.27
N PRO A 506 -11.46 16.83 -22.52
CA PRO A 506 -11.58 15.63 -23.35
C PRO A 506 -10.77 14.48 -22.76
N TYR A 507 -11.28 13.26 -22.88
CA TYR A 507 -10.51 12.07 -22.56
C TYR A 507 -9.31 11.95 -23.49
N LYS A 508 -8.16 11.66 -22.88
CA LYS A 508 -6.91 11.42 -23.58
C LYS A 508 -6.29 10.14 -23.04
N GLU A 509 -5.90 9.27 -23.95
CA GLU A 509 -5.21 8.04 -23.59
C GLU A 509 -3.84 8.36 -22.95
N PRO A 510 -3.55 7.84 -21.74
CA PRO A 510 -2.26 8.02 -21.10
C PRO A 510 -1.12 7.36 -21.87
N TYR A 511 0.03 8.02 -21.91
CA TYR A 511 1.27 7.43 -22.37
C TYR A 511 1.85 6.49 -21.31
N TYR A 512 2.20 5.29 -21.76
CA TYR A 512 2.96 4.28 -21.02
C TYR A 512 4.10 3.75 -21.89
N ALA A 513 5.26 3.49 -21.30
CA ALA A 513 6.27 2.66 -21.94
C ALA A 513 5.79 1.20 -21.98
N LYS A 514 6.05 0.52 -23.11
CA LYS A 514 5.56 -0.83 -23.42
C LYS A 514 6.71 -1.64 -24.00
N ARG A 515 6.78 -2.93 -23.68
CA ARG A 515 7.68 -3.91 -24.31
C ARG A 515 6.89 -4.90 -25.17
N GLU A 516 7.38 -5.10 -26.39
CA GLU A 516 6.80 -6.04 -27.38
C GLU A 516 7.82 -7.10 -27.83
N ASP A 517 9.04 -7.06 -27.28
CA ASP A 517 10.20 -7.86 -27.70
C ASP A 517 10.43 -9.12 -26.85
N LEU A 518 9.56 -9.40 -25.88
CA LEU A 518 9.67 -10.55 -24.97
C LEU A 518 9.18 -11.86 -25.61
N THR A 519 9.85 -12.96 -25.28
CA THR A 519 9.66 -14.31 -25.82
C THR A 519 9.58 -15.36 -24.71
N GLU A 520 9.33 -16.63 -25.06
CA GLU A 520 9.34 -17.74 -24.09
C GLU A 520 10.70 -17.90 -23.39
N GLU A 521 11.81 -17.56 -24.05
CA GLU A 521 13.16 -17.65 -23.47
C GLU A 521 13.36 -16.71 -22.28
N ASP A 522 12.73 -15.52 -22.31
CA ASP A 522 12.80 -14.53 -21.24
C ASP A 522 12.10 -14.99 -19.94
N PHE A 523 11.27 -16.02 -20.02
CA PHE A 523 10.54 -16.59 -18.87
C PHE A 523 10.93 -18.04 -18.57
N ALA A 524 12.05 -18.53 -19.13
CA ALA A 524 12.49 -19.92 -18.95
C ALA A 524 12.83 -20.28 -17.49
N ASP A 525 13.08 -19.29 -16.63
CA ASP A 525 13.32 -19.43 -15.19
C ASP A 525 12.04 -19.61 -14.38
N ARG A 526 10.86 -19.40 -14.98
CA ARG A 526 9.56 -19.45 -14.30
C ARG A 526 9.02 -20.87 -14.23
N GLU A 527 8.54 -21.23 -13.04
CA GLU A 527 7.91 -22.52 -12.80
C GLU A 527 6.56 -22.64 -13.53
N LYS A 528 6.34 -23.81 -14.13
CA LYS A 528 5.06 -24.20 -14.73
C LYS A 528 4.14 -24.79 -13.67
N ILE A 529 2.99 -24.17 -13.47
CA ILE A 529 1.99 -24.46 -12.43
C ILE A 529 0.63 -24.59 -13.13
N SER A 530 -0.05 -25.72 -12.99
CA SER A 530 -1.37 -25.93 -13.61
C SER A 530 -2.39 -24.88 -13.17
N ARG A 531 -3.19 -24.37 -14.12
CA ARG A 531 -4.38 -23.55 -13.82
C ARG A 531 -5.38 -24.39 -12.99
N PRO A 532 -5.93 -23.88 -11.87
CA PRO A 532 -7.00 -24.55 -11.15
C PRO A 532 -8.25 -24.71 -12.02
N HIS A 533 -8.74 -25.94 -12.12
CA HIS A 533 -9.92 -26.26 -12.92
C HIS A 533 -11.20 -25.68 -12.30
N MET A 534 -11.99 -24.95 -13.10
CA MET A 534 -13.29 -24.43 -12.69
C MET A 534 -14.32 -25.55 -12.62
N ALA A 535 -14.85 -25.82 -11.44
CA ALA A 535 -15.92 -26.80 -11.28
C ALA A 535 -17.21 -26.28 -11.92
N HIS A 536 -17.89 -27.14 -12.66
CA HIS A 536 -19.09 -26.80 -13.40
C HIS A 536 -19.96 -28.04 -13.67
N LEU A 537 -21.22 -27.84 -14.03
CA LEU A 537 -22.20 -28.90 -14.27
C LEU A 537 -21.78 -29.84 -15.42
N THR A 538 -22.19 -31.10 -15.36
CA THR A 538 -21.96 -32.05 -16.46
C THR A 538 -22.82 -31.71 -17.69
N PRO A 539 -22.40 -32.09 -18.91
CA PRO A 539 -23.18 -31.83 -20.12
C PRO A 539 -24.64 -32.32 -20.06
N GLU A 540 -24.90 -33.44 -19.36
CA GLU A 540 -26.26 -33.99 -19.26
C GLU A 540 -27.15 -33.22 -18.29
N GLU A 541 -26.57 -32.66 -17.23
CA GLU A 541 -27.29 -31.76 -16.33
C GLU A 541 -27.61 -30.44 -17.06
N ARG A 542 -26.62 -29.86 -17.76
CA ARG A 542 -26.75 -28.60 -18.51
C ARG A 542 -27.93 -28.61 -19.50
N LYS A 543 -28.19 -29.73 -20.18
CA LYS A 543 -29.26 -29.86 -21.18
C LYS A 543 -30.68 -29.71 -20.63
N THR A 544 -30.89 -29.89 -19.33
CA THR A 544 -32.24 -30.09 -18.78
C THR A 544 -32.72 -28.99 -17.85
N ASN A 545 -31.88 -27.98 -17.60
CA ASN A 545 -32.23 -26.88 -16.70
C ASN A 545 -31.49 -25.57 -17.08
N PHE A 546 -31.88 -24.49 -16.41
CA PHE A 546 -31.29 -23.16 -16.55
C PHE A 546 -30.48 -22.74 -15.31
N GLN A 547 -30.00 -23.71 -14.52
CA GLN A 547 -29.12 -23.43 -13.37
C GLN A 547 -27.79 -22.87 -13.85
N GLU A 548 -27.15 -22.07 -13.01
CA GLU A 548 -25.80 -21.57 -13.28
C GLU A 548 -24.84 -22.75 -13.49
N ILE A 549 -24.02 -22.66 -14.54
CA ILE A 549 -23.18 -23.77 -14.97
C ILE A 549 -21.91 -23.89 -14.13
N VAL A 550 -21.30 -22.76 -13.79
CA VAL A 550 -20.03 -22.69 -13.05
C VAL A 550 -20.27 -22.48 -11.56
N PHE A 551 -19.42 -23.05 -10.71
CA PHE A 551 -19.55 -22.94 -9.25
C PHE A 551 -18.69 -21.85 -8.60
N GLY A 552 -17.78 -21.24 -9.37
CA GLY A 552 -16.81 -20.29 -8.84
C GLY A 552 -15.60 -20.97 -8.18
N TYR A 553 -14.60 -20.16 -7.82
CA TYR A 553 -13.42 -20.63 -7.10
C TYR A 553 -13.64 -20.61 -5.59
N THR A 554 -13.03 -21.58 -4.89
CA THR A 554 -12.80 -21.44 -3.45
C THR A 554 -11.68 -20.43 -3.17
N ASP A 555 -11.56 -19.95 -1.93
CA ASP A 555 -10.48 -19.03 -1.53
C ASP A 555 -9.09 -19.58 -1.87
N GLU A 556 -8.84 -20.86 -1.59
CA GLU A 556 -7.58 -21.54 -1.90
C GLU A 556 -7.33 -21.61 -3.43
N GLN A 557 -8.35 -21.94 -4.22
CA GLN A 557 -8.21 -21.99 -5.68
C GLN A 557 -7.93 -20.61 -6.27
N ALA A 558 -8.65 -19.58 -5.80
CA ALA A 558 -8.47 -18.21 -6.25
C ALA A 558 -7.09 -17.68 -5.88
N LYS A 559 -6.62 -17.92 -4.65
CA LYS A 559 -5.27 -17.56 -4.21
C LYS A 559 -4.20 -18.25 -5.05
N ASN A 560 -4.31 -19.56 -5.23
CA ASN A 560 -3.36 -20.35 -6.02
C ASN A 560 -3.29 -19.87 -7.48
N GLU A 561 -4.44 -19.57 -8.08
CA GLU A 561 -4.49 -19.03 -9.44
C GLU A 561 -3.88 -17.62 -9.52
N ALA A 562 -4.20 -16.76 -8.57
CA ALA A 562 -3.69 -15.40 -8.52
C ALA A 562 -2.15 -15.35 -8.34
N MET A 563 -1.59 -16.26 -7.54
CA MET A 563 -0.15 -16.39 -7.30
C MET A 563 0.65 -16.71 -8.58
N ARG A 564 0.02 -17.30 -9.61
CA ARG A 564 0.65 -17.57 -10.92
C ARG A 564 0.95 -16.30 -11.73
N CYS A 565 0.38 -15.14 -11.37
CA CYS A 565 0.62 -13.88 -12.08
C CYS A 565 2.12 -13.56 -12.24
N LEU A 566 2.56 -13.06 -13.39
CA LEU A 566 3.99 -12.76 -13.64
C LEU A 566 4.43 -11.33 -13.25
N GLU A 567 3.53 -10.52 -12.67
CA GLU A 567 3.85 -9.16 -12.21
C GLU A 567 4.47 -8.26 -13.31
N CYS A 568 3.97 -8.37 -14.54
CA CYS A 568 4.61 -7.79 -15.73
C CYS A 568 4.73 -6.26 -15.74
N GLY A 569 3.85 -5.54 -15.03
CA GLY A 569 3.87 -4.08 -14.93
C GLY A 569 4.76 -3.55 -13.81
N CYS A 570 5.24 -2.32 -13.97
CA CYS A 570 6.13 -1.66 -13.03
C CYS A 570 5.49 -1.43 -11.64
N GLY A 571 6.17 -1.88 -10.58
CA GLY A 571 5.74 -1.70 -9.18
C GLY A 571 5.58 -0.23 -8.70
N ASP A 572 6.21 0.74 -9.39
CA ASP A 572 6.25 2.15 -8.97
C ASP A 572 5.30 3.03 -9.81
N VAL A 573 4.42 2.45 -10.63
CA VAL A 573 3.59 3.21 -11.60
C VAL A 573 2.77 4.33 -10.96
N TYR A 574 2.30 4.15 -9.72
CA TYR A 574 1.53 5.14 -8.97
C TYR A 574 2.37 6.30 -8.41
N GLU A 575 3.69 6.13 -8.29
CA GLU A 575 4.62 7.11 -7.71
C GLU A 575 5.66 7.62 -8.72
N CYS A 576 5.65 7.08 -9.94
CA CYS A 576 6.61 7.40 -10.99
C CYS A 576 6.43 8.83 -11.52
N LYS A 577 7.32 9.74 -11.08
CA LYS A 577 7.34 11.13 -11.53
C LYS A 577 7.58 11.27 -13.03
N LEU A 578 8.37 10.36 -13.63
CA LEU A 578 8.60 10.38 -15.08
C LEU A 578 7.30 10.20 -15.86
N ILE A 579 6.46 9.23 -15.47
CA ILE A 579 5.17 8.98 -16.13
C ILE A 579 4.14 10.07 -15.80
N LYS A 580 4.12 10.61 -14.57
CA LYS A 580 3.31 11.80 -14.23
C LYS A 580 3.59 12.94 -15.23
N TYR A 581 4.85 13.35 -15.34
CA TYR A 581 5.23 14.48 -16.19
C TYR A 581 5.14 14.14 -17.69
N ALA A 582 5.40 12.90 -18.10
CA ALA A 582 5.21 12.46 -19.48
C ALA A 582 3.77 12.70 -19.97
N ASN A 583 2.79 12.37 -19.12
CA ASN A 583 1.38 12.56 -19.42
C ASN A 583 0.97 14.04 -19.37
N GLU A 584 1.46 14.79 -18.38
CA GLU A 584 1.22 16.25 -18.25
C GLU A 584 1.68 17.03 -19.49
N TYR A 585 2.85 16.70 -20.05
CA TYR A 585 3.44 17.42 -21.21
C TYR A 585 3.14 16.77 -22.58
N ASP A 586 2.29 15.74 -22.64
CA ASP A 586 1.91 15.06 -23.89
C ASP A 586 3.11 14.56 -24.72
N VAL A 587 4.03 13.83 -24.10
CA VAL A 587 5.27 13.40 -24.77
C VAL A 587 5.00 12.46 -25.95
N LYS A 588 5.84 12.56 -27.00
CA LYS A 588 5.85 11.63 -28.14
C LYS A 588 7.29 11.13 -28.40
N PRO A 589 7.83 10.23 -27.55
CA PRO A 589 9.26 9.88 -27.56
C PRO A 589 9.77 9.30 -28.88
N ALA A 590 8.90 8.66 -29.67
CA ALA A 590 9.21 8.12 -31.00
C ALA A 590 9.83 9.16 -31.97
N ARG A 591 9.65 10.47 -31.72
CA ARG A 591 10.24 11.54 -32.54
C ARG A 591 11.76 11.67 -32.41
N VAL A 592 12.32 11.21 -31.30
CA VAL A 592 13.75 11.31 -30.95
C VAL A 592 14.36 9.94 -30.68
N ALA A 593 13.76 8.88 -31.25
CA ALA A 593 14.19 7.50 -31.05
C ALA A 593 15.66 7.30 -31.45
N GLY A 594 16.40 6.59 -30.60
CA GLY A 594 17.79 6.20 -30.80
C GLY A 594 17.97 4.69 -30.57
N GLU A 595 19.22 4.28 -30.39
CA GLU A 595 19.54 2.95 -29.87
C GLU A 595 18.99 2.82 -28.44
N VAL A 596 18.30 1.70 -28.16
CA VAL A 596 17.75 1.38 -26.84
C VAL A 596 18.59 0.26 -26.26
N HIS A 597 19.18 0.51 -25.09
CA HIS A 597 20.02 -0.48 -24.43
C HIS A 597 19.15 -1.44 -23.63
N ASN A 598 19.42 -2.74 -23.80
CA ASN A 598 18.85 -3.80 -22.97
C ASN A 598 19.99 -4.42 -22.16
N ARG A 599 20.06 -4.08 -20.87
CA ARG A 599 21.20 -4.40 -20.02
C ARG A 599 21.01 -5.72 -19.26
N ASN A 600 19.77 -6.24 -19.15
CA ASN A 600 19.44 -7.57 -18.60
C ASN A 600 20.26 -7.96 -17.35
N LEU A 601 20.33 -7.06 -16.37
CA LEU A 601 21.05 -7.30 -15.10
C LEU A 601 20.10 -7.89 -14.06
N HIS A 602 20.51 -8.99 -13.44
CA HIS A 602 19.82 -9.58 -12.30
C HIS A 602 20.55 -9.21 -10.99
N ASP A 603 19.83 -8.69 -10.01
CA ASP A 603 20.32 -8.40 -8.66
C ASP A 603 19.50 -9.19 -7.64
N ASP A 604 20.16 -9.88 -6.71
CA ASP A 604 19.53 -10.76 -5.73
C ASP A 604 19.44 -10.15 -4.32
N HIS A 605 19.56 -8.82 -4.23
CA HIS A 605 19.28 -8.09 -3.01
C HIS A 605 17.83 -8.36 -2.53
N PRO A 606 17.61 -8.75 -1.26
CA PRO A 606 16.30 -9.23 -0.80
C PRO A 606 15.22 -8.14 -0.72
N PHE A 607 15.61 -6.86 -0.62
CA PHE A 607 14.68 -5.74 -0.48
C PHE A 607 14.64 -4.78 -1.67
N ILE A 608 15.62 -4.83 -2.56
CA ILE A 608 15.80 -3.81 -3.61
C ILE A 608 15.82 -4.53 -4.94
N ASP A 609 14.90 -4.15 -5.82
CA ASP A 609 14.92 -4.57 -7.21
C ASP A 609 15.56 -3.49 -8.06
N ARG A 610 16.45 -3.89 -8.97
CA ARG A 610 17.24 -2.98 -9.79
C ARG A 610 17.03 -3.28 -11.26
N ASN A 611 16.37 -2.35 -11.94
CA ASN A 611 16.20 -2.40 -13.38
C ASN A 611 16.87 -1.15 -14.02
N PRO A 612 18.13 -1.27 -14.47
CA PRO A 612 18.86 -0.15 -15.07
C PRO A 612 18.24 0.32 -16.39
N ASP A 613 17.45 -0.51 -17.07
CA ASP A 613 16.80 -0.15 -18.34
C ASP A 613 15.65 0.84 -18.15
N LYS A 614 15.14 0.99 -16.92
CA LYS A 614 14.22 2.06 -16.53
C LYS A 614 14.95 3.34 -16.08
N CYS A 615 16.28 3.35 -16.01
CA CYS A 615 17.05 4.45 -15.44
C CYS A 615 17.18 5.64 -16.39
N ILE A 616 17.02 6.86 -15.87
CA ILE A 616 17.23 8.11 -16.61
C ILE A 616 18.55 8.81 -16.26
N LEU A 617 19.47 8.10 -15.61
CA LEU A 617 20.80 8.58 -15.20
C LEU A 617 20.77 9.91 -14.42
N CYS A 618 19.75 10.09 -13.58
CA CYS A 618 19.59 11.32 -12.78
C CYS A 618 20.65 11.48 -11.68
N GLY A 619 21.35 10.40 -11.31
CA GLY A 619 22.39 10.36 -10.29
C GLY A 619 21.88 10.43 -8.84
N LEU A 620 20.56 10.49 -8.59
CA LEU A 620 20.01 10.63 -7.23
C LEU A 620 20.40 9.47 -6.31
N CYS A 621 20.29 8.23 -6.79
CA CYS A 621 20.60 7.06 -5.98
C CYS A 621 22.07 6.99 -5.53
N VAL A 622 22.99 7.28 -6.44
CA VAL A 622 24.44 7.36 -6.18
C VAL A 622 24.72 8.44 -5.15
N ARG A 623 24.16 9.63 -5.37
CA ARG A 623 24.45 10.81 -4.54
C ARG A 623 23.78 10.78 -3.18
N VAL A 624 22.60 10.20 -3.05
CA VAL A 624 21.97 9.96 -1.73
C VAL A 624 22.77 8.92 -0.94
N CYS A 625 23.29 7.89 -1.60
CA CYS A 625 24.19 6.93 -0.96
C CYS A 625 25.45 7.64 -0.43
N GLU A 626 26.13 8.41 -1.28
CA GLU A 626 27.41 9.06 -0.95
C GLU A 626 27.26 10.29 -0.04
N GLU A 627 26.42 11.25 -0.40
CA GLU A 627 26.37 12.55 0.28
C GLU A 627 25.59 12.47 1.60
N VAL A 628 24.52 11.66 1.66
CA VAL A 628 23.62 11.55 2.83
C VAL A 628 24.04 10.40 3.74
N MET A 629 24.05 9.16 3.22
CA MET A 629 24.42 7.99 4.03
C MET A 629 25.94 7.92 4.25
N GLY A 630 26.73 8.52 3.35
CA GLY A 630 28.19 8.47 3.42
C GLY A 630 28.72 7.07 3.12
N VAL A 631 28.08 6.39 2.17
CA VAL A 631 28.41 5.04 1.67
C VAL A 631 28.51 5.14 0.14
N THR A 632 29.41 4.40 -0.49
CA THR A 632 29.61 4.46 -1.96
C THR A 632 29.20 3.16 -2.66
N ALA A 633 28.09 2.56 -2.20
CA ALA A 633 27.63 1.26 -2.70
C ALA A 633 27.16 1.28 -4.16
N LEU A 634 26.81 2.45 -4.70
CA LEU A 634 26.39 2.64 -6.10
C LEU A 634 27.24 3.73 -6.76
N GLY A 635 27.61 3.54 -8.02
CA GLY A 635 28.33 4.51 -8.84
C GLY A 635 27.78 4.63 -10.26
N LEU A 636 28.17 5.72 -10.95
CA LEU A 636 28.00 5.86 -12.40
C LEU A 636 29.25 5.27 -13.09
N VAL A 637 29.06 4.20 -13.85
CA VAL A 637 30.11 3.47 -14.58
C VAL A 637 30.03 3.82 -16.07
N ASP A 638 31.15 3.65 -16.78
CA ASP A 638 31.30 3.96 -18.21
C ASP A 638 31.08 5.46 -18.55
N ARG A 639 30.90 5.80 -19.83
CA ARG A 639 30.81 7.19 -20.32
C ARG A 639 29.87 7.31 -21.51
N GLY A 640 29.11 8.41 -21.55
CA GLY A 640 28.26 8.74 -22.69
C GLY A 640 26.94 7.98 -22.64
N PHE A 641 26.53 7.40 -23.77
CA PHE A 641 25.29 6.61 -23.85
C PHE A 641 25.41 5.26 -23.13
N ASP A 642 26.63 4.73 -23.01
CA ASP A 642 26.92 3.48 -22.30
C ASP A 642 26.91 3.64 -20.76
N THR A 643 26.71 4.84 -20.23
CA THR A 643 26.75 5.07 -18.77
C THR A 643 25.64 4.31 -18.06
N ILE A 644 25.99 3.57 -17.00
CA ILE A 644 25.03 2.80 -16.18
C ILE A 644 25.23 3.09 -14.69
N VAL A 645 24.17 2.90 -13.89
CA VAL A 645 24.29 2.86 -12.43
C VAL A 645 24.55 1.42 -11.99
N GLN A 646 25.70 1.17 -11.36
CA GLN A 646 26.14 -0.17 -10.94
C GLN A 646 26.69 -0.17 -9.51
N PRO A 647 26.62 -1.31 -8.78
CA PRO A 647 27.28 -1.43 -7.50
C PRO A 647 28.79 -1.45 -7.63
N GLU A 648 29.48 -1.20 -6.52
CA GLU A 648 30.93 -1.20 -6.45
C GLU A 648 31.55 -2.51 -6.98
N PHE A 649 32.61 -2.38 -7.79
CA PHE A 649 33.31 -3.49 -8.46
C PHE A 649 32.43 -4.44 -9.30
N GLY A 650 31.18 -4.06 -9.60
CA GLY A 650 30.22 -4.91 -10.29
C GLY A 650 29.73 -6.10 -9.46
N LEU A 651 29.91 -6.07 -8.14
CA LEU A 651 29.40 -7.09 -7.22
C LEU A 651 27.86 -6.99 -7.09
N PRO A 652 27.18 -8.07 -6.65
CA PRO A 652 25.79 -7.97 -6.20
C PRO A 652 25.64 -6.91 -5.10
N LEU A 653 24.56 -6.12 -5.12
CA LEU A 653 24.44 -4.99 -4.19
C LEU A 653 24.54 -5.42 -2.72
N ARG A 654 24.02 -6.60 -2.37
CA ARG A 654 24.09 -7.16 -1.01
C ARG A 654 25.50 -7.50 -0.53
N GLU A 655 26.46 -7.63 -1.46
CA GLU A 655 27.87 -7.96 -1.18
C GLU A 655 28.76 -6.72 -1.15
N THR A 656 28.18 -5.53 -1.34
CA THR A 656 28.85 -4.23 -1.18
C THR A 656 28.60 -3.65 0.21
N ASP A 657 29.12 -2.46 0.50
CA ASP A 657 28.86 -1.70 1.74
C ASP A 657 27.40 -1.19 1.88
N CYS A 658 26.46 -1.71 1.08
CA CYS A 658 25.05 -1.33 1.14
C CYS A 658 24.42 -1.65 2.51
N LEU A 659 24.04 -0.60 3.24
CA LEU A 659 23.35 -0.72 4.54
C LEU A 659 21.86 -1.12 4.44
N SER A 660 21.35 -1.41 3.25
CA SER A 660 19.91 -1.67 3.03
C SER A 660 18.98 -0.60 3.60
N CYS A 661 19.36 0.67 3.55
CA CYS A 661 18.55 1.78 4.10
C CYS A 661 17.36 2.20 3.21
N GLY A 662 17.30 1.72 1.96
CA GLY A 662 16.23 2.03 1.01
C GLY A 662 16.19 3.49 0.51
N GLN A 663 17.14 4.34 0.88
CA GLN A 663 17.13 5.75 0.47
C GLN A 663 17.30 5.94 -1.06
N CYS A 664 18.03 5.05 -1.72
CA CYS A 664 18.17 5.04 -3.17
C CYS A 664 16.84 4.71 -3.89
N VAL A 665 16.01 3.84 -3.30
CA VAL A 665 14.66 3.51 -3.77
C VAL A 665 13.73 4.70 -3.54
N ALA A 666 13.72 5.27 -2.34
CA ALA A 666 12.87 6.43 -2.00
C ALA A 666 13.18 7.69 -2.85
N ALA A 667 14.41 7.81 -3.36
CA ALA A 667 14.83 8.92 -4.23
C ALA A 667 14.63 8.64 -5.73
N CYS A 668 14.40 7.39 -6.15
CA CYS A 668 14.29 7.04 -7.56
C CYS A 668 13.02 7.63 -8.19
N PRO A 669 13.10 8.36 -9.31
CA PRO A 669 11.93 9.00 -9.91
C PRO A 669 11.26 8.17 -11.03
N THR A 670 11.81 7.00 -11.41
CA THR A 670 11.43 6.25 -12.63
C THR A 670 11.17 4.76 -12.43
N GLY A 671 11.21 4.27 -11.19
CA GLY A 671 11.08 2.83 -10.90
C GLY A 671 12.28 1.98 -11.35
N ALA A 672 13.45 2.59 -11.55
CA ALA A 672 14.69 1.87 -11.85
C ALA A 672 15.31 1.20 -10.62
N LEU A 673 15.06 1.77 -9.44
CA LEU A 673 15.33 1.15 -8.15
C LEU A 673 13.99 1.07 -7.44
N GLN A 674 13.49 -0.14 -7.24
CA GLN A 674 12.20 -0.40 -6.62
C GLN A 674 12.39 -1.17 -5.33
N GLU A 675 11.38 -1.15 -4.49
CA GLU A 675 11.30 -2.04 -3.34
C GLU A 675 10.76 -3.40 -3.80
N ARG A 676 11.43 -4.48 -3.38
CA ARG A 676 10.80 -5.81 -3.36
C ARG A 676 9.85 -5.80 -2.19
N LEU A 677 8.55 -5.69 -2.48
CA LEU A 677 7.55 -5.56 -1.43
C LEU A 677 7.59 -6.79 -0.51
N THR A 678 7.35 -6.55 0.78
CA THR A 678 7.45 -7.58 1.82
C THR A 678 6.16 -8.40 2.00
N ILE A 679 5.19 -8.21 1.10
CA ILE A 679 3.93 -8.96 0.95
C ILE A 679 4.17 -10.21 0.08
N ASP A 680 3.24 -11.17 0.10
CA ASP A 680 3.40 -12.45 -0.61
C ASP A 680 3.47 -12.28 -2.13
N LYS A 681 2.63 -11.38 -2.68
CA LYS A 681 2.62 -11.02 -4.10
C LYS A 681 2.91 -9.53 -4.29
N SER A 682 4.08 -9.21 -4.85
CA SER A 682 4.63 -7.86 -4.96
C SER A 682 4.03 -7.06 -6.12
N VAL A 683 2.78 -6.60 -5.96
CA VAL A 683 2.05 -5.83 -6.97
C VAL A 683 1.98 -4.32 -6.67
N PRO A 684 1.94 -3.45 -7.69
CA PRO A 684 1.67 -2.03 -7.51
C PRO A 684 0.23 -1.82 -7.03
N LEU A 685 0.06 -1.07 -5.95
CA LEU A 685 -1.24 -0.69 -5.41
C LEU A 685 -1.31 0.82 -5.21
N ASN A 686 -2.48 1.41 -5.46
CA ASN A 686 -2.79 2.72 -4.93
C ASN A 686 -3.11 2.57 -3.45
N THR A 687 -2.35 3.23 -2.59
CA THR A 687 -2.31 2.98 -1.15
C THR A 687 -2.73 4.22 -0.38
N ASP A 688 -3.36 3.99 0.78
CA ASP A 688 -3.55 5.01 1.79
C ASP A 688 -2.23 5.22 2.54
N GLU A 689 -2.00 6.43 3.03
CA GLU A 689 -0.76 6.82 3.70
C GLU A 689 -1.05 7.33 5.11
N THR A 690 -0.52 6.64 6.11
CA THR A 690 -0.67 6.99 7.53
C THR A 690 0.69 7.39 8.10
N LYS A 691 0.80 8.66 8.55
CA LYS A 691 1.98 9.14 9.29
C LYS A 691 2.01 8.52 10.68
N THR A 692 3.10 7.88 11.08
CA THR A 692 3.29 7.27 12.40
C THR A 692 4.79 7.24 12.76
N ILE A 693 5.19 6.46 13.76
CA ILE A 693 6.57 6.36 14.22
C ILE A 693 7.10 4.92 14.20
N CYS A 694 8.41 4.80 14.06
CA CYS A 694 9.12 3.53 14.11
C CYS A 694 9.15 2.95 15.54
N SER A 695 8.74 1.68 15.69
CA SER A 695 8.68 0.97 16.98
C SER A 695 9.97 0.23 17.37
N TYR A 696 11.04 0.33 16.58
CA TYR A 696 12.27 -0.44 16.82
C TYR A 696 13.22 0.17 17.85
N CYS A 697 14.07 1.13 17.44
CA CYS A 697 15.08 1.72 18.33
C CYS A 697 14.58 3.01 18.98
N SER A 698 15.28 3.49 20.00
CA SER A 698 14.88 4.66 20.81
C SER A 698 15.02 6.03 20.15
N VAL A 699 15.38 6.10 18.86
CA VAL A 699 15.45 7.39 18.15
C VAL A 699 14.06 7.98 17.91
N GLY A 700 13.04 7.14 17.65
CA GLY A 700 11.69 7.61 17.35
C GLY A 700 11.52 8.21 15.95
N CYS A 701 12.11 7.57 14.92
CA CYS A 701 12.01 8.08 13.54
C CYS A 701 10.56 8.10 13.04
N ASN A 702 10.17 9.17 12.36
CA ASN A 702 8.85 9.30 11.76
C ASN A 702 8.83 8.59 10.40
N LEU A 703 7.74 7.88 10.13
CA LEU A 703 7.55 7.16 8.88
C LEU A 703 6.09 7.25 8.44
N ASN A 704 5.86 7.06 7.14
CA ASN A 704 4.54 6.93 6.59
C ASN A 704 4.34 5.47 6.17
N LEU A 705 3.40 4.79 6.82
CA LEU A 705 2.97 3.46 6.43
C LEU A 705 2.00 3.57 5.27
N LYS A 706 2.25 2.78 4.22
CA LYS A 706 1.35 2.66 3.08
C LYS A 706 0.58 1.36 3.18
N SER A 707 -0.74 1.44 3.24
CA SER A 707 -1.64 0.30 3.38
C SER A 707 -2.71 0.29 2.29
N LYS A 708 -3.33 -0.87 2.09
CA LYS A 708 -4.54 -1.03 1.28
C LYS A 708 -5.46 -1.99 2.03
N GLY A 709 -6.55 -1.47 2.59
CA GLY A 709 -7.33 -2.22 3.57
C GLY A 709 -6.45 -2.60 4.77
N GLU A 710 -6.41 -3.89 5.09
CA GLU A 710 -5.60 -4.43 6.19
C GLU A 710 -4.16 -4.75 5.77
N LEU A 711 -3.83 -4.72 4.48
CA LEU A 711 -2.50 -5.07 4.00
C LEU A 711 -1.50 -3.92 4.15
N LEU A 712 -0.44 -4.10 4.93
CA LEU A 712 0.71 -3.17 4.98
C LEU A 712 1.63 -3.43 3.79
N VAL A 713 1.73 -2.46 2.87
CA VAL A 713 2.44 -2.60 1.59
C VAL A 713 3.90 -2.16 1.68
N LYS A 714 4.17 -0.96 2.23
CA LYS A 714 5.53 -0.41 2.38
C LYS A 714 5.62 0.69 3.44
N SER A 715 6.82 0.94 3.93
CA SER A 715 7.14 2.05 4.85
C SER A 715 8.02 3.08 4.16
N VAL A 716 7.66 4.37 4.19
CA VAL A 716 8.46 5.46 3.61
C VAL A 716 8.89 6.48 4.66
N PRO A 717 10.10 7.09 4.56
CA PRO A 717 10.49 8.13 5.50
C PRO A 717 9.57 9.36 5.41
N ASP A 718 9.22 9.96 6.56
CA ASP A 718 8.58 11.27 6.56
C ASP A 718 9.61 12.36 6.27
N LYS A 719 9.52 12.98 5.10
CA LYS A 719 10.48 14.02 4.66
C LYS A 719 10.40 15.29 5.50
N GLU A 720 9.30 15.51 6.20
CA GLU A 720 9.10 16.67 7.07
C GLU A 720 9.58 16.41 8.51
N SER A 721 10.04 15.18 8.80
CA SER A 721 10.50 14.78 10.13
C SER A 721 11.66 15.63 10.62
N GLN A 722 11.51 16.20 11.81
CA GLN A 722 12.57 16.91 12.51
C GLN A 722 13.48 15.95 13.31
N VAL A 723 13.08 14.68 13.47
CA VAL A 723 13.86 13.69 14.22
C VAL A 723 14.94 13.10 13.31
N ASP A 724 14.53 12.56 12.17
CA ASP A 724 15.38 11.77 11.29
C ASP A 724 15.74 12.45 9.96
N ASN A 725 15.18 13.63 9.66
CA ASN A 725 15.40 14.38 8.41
C ASN A 725 15.06 13.55 7.15
N GLY A 726 13.98 12.76 7.22
CA GLY A 726 13.52 11.91 6.12
C GLY A 726 14.40 10.68 5.90
N LEU A 727 14.92 10.09 6.98
CA LEU A 727 15.80 8.93 6.93
C LEU A 727 15.23 7.77 7.74
N LEU A 728 15.33 6.57 7.17
CA LEU A 728 15.04 5.32 7.86
C LEU A 728 16.22 4.36 7.73
N CYS A 729 16.38 3.52 8.74
CA CYS A 729 17.25 2.36 8.67
C CYS A 729 16.51 1.15 8.09
N VAL A 730 17.24 0.05 7.86
CA VAL A 730 16.68 -1.22 7.36
C VAL A 730 15.49 -1.72 8.19
N LYS A 731 15.52 -1.56 9.53
CA LYS A 731 14.43 -1.97 10.43
C LYS A 731 13.16 -1.17 10.19
N GLY A 732 13.23 0.17 10.23
CA GLY A 732 12.06 1.02 9.99
C GLY A 732 11.55 0.96 8.55
N ARG A 733 12.44 0.67 7.58
CA ARG A 733 12.11 0.61 6.16
C ARG A 733 11.45 -0.70 5.74
N PHE A 734 11.96 -1.84 6.20
CA PHE A 734 11.55 -3.17 5.71
C PHE A 734 11.03 -4.12 6.80
N GLY A 735 11.10 -3.74 8.08
CA GLY A 735 10.57 -4.53 9.21
C GLY A 735 9.14 -4.16 9.63
N PHE A 736 8.55 -3.13 9.03
CA PHE A 736 7.26 -2.57 9.47
C PHE A 736 6.10 -3.59 9.50
N ASN A 737 6.11 -4.61 8.64
CA ASN A 737 5.03 -5.60 8.54
C ASN A 737 5.32 -6.91 9.29
N MET A 738 6.34 -6.99 10.14
CA MET A 738 6.62 -8.22 10.91
C MET A 738 5.44 -8.65 11.78
N GLY A 739 4.58 -7.71 12.19
CA GLY A 739 3.34 -8.02 12.88
C GLY A 739 2.38 -8.91 12.07
N GLN A 740 2.39 -8.83 10.74
CA GLN A 740 1.47 -9.59 9.88
C GLN A 740 2.06 -10.92 9.37
N LYS A 741 3.31 -11.23 9.69
CA LYS A 741 4.01 -12.40 9.14
C LYS A 741 3.99 -13.58 10.11
N GLY A 742 3.82 -14.79 9.58
CA GLY A 742 3.88 -16.01 10.38
C GLY A 742 2.56 -16.33 11.07
N THR A 743 2.61 -17.02 12.21
CA THR A 743 1.41 -17.53 12.89
C THR A 743 0.89 -16.51 13.92
N ARG A 744 0.08 -15.57 13.45
CA ARG A 744 -0.58 -14.55 14.27
C ARG A 744 -1.64 -15.17 15.18
N ILE A 745 -1.76 -14.66 16.40
CA ILE A 745 -2.87 -14.99 17.30
C ILE A 745 -4.01 -14.00 17.02
N THR A 746 -5.19 -14.50 16.69
CA THR A 746 -6.37 -13.68 16.35
C THR A 746 -7.48 -13.75 17.40
N GLU A 747 -7.46 -14.77 18.27
CA GLU A 747 -8.48 -14.99 19.29
C GLU A 747 -7.84 -15.44 20.62
N PRO A 748 -8.50 -15.23 21.77
CA PRO A 748 -8.01 -15.69 23.07
C PRO A 748 -7.90 -17.22 23.14
N LEU A 749 -6.78 -17.73 23.64
CA LEU A 749 -6.51 -19.15 23.80
C LEU A 749 -6.36 -19.52 25.28
N ILE A 750 -6.97 -20.62 25.68
CA ILE A 750 -6.83 -21.20 27.03
C ILE A 750 -6.35 -22.64 26.94
N LYS A 751 -5.39 -23.02 27.78
CA LYS A 751 -4.85 -24.37 27.81
C LYS A 751 -5.73 -25.30 28.65
N LYS A 752 -6.30 -26.32 28.01
CA LYS A 752 -7.13 -27.36 28.64
C LYS A 752 -6.48 -28.72 28.32
N ASP A 753 -6.19 -29.52 29.34
CA ASP A 753 -5.51 -30.83 29.22
C ASP A 753 -4.18 -30.79 28.43
N GLY A 754 -3.48 -29.65 28.46
CA GLY A 754 -2.18 -29.47 27.80
C GLY A 754 -2.26 -28.93 26.37
N GLU A 755 -3.46 -28.78 25.80
CA GLU A 755 -3.68 -28.26 24.45
C GLU A 755 -4.40 -26.90 24.49
N PHE A 756 -4.10 -26.02 23.53
CA PHE A 756 -4.79 -24.73 23.41
C PHE A 756 -6.15 -24.90 22.77
N MET A 757 -7.17 -24.31 23.39
CA MET A 757 -8.52 -24.20 22.85
C MET A 757 -8.91 -22.72 22.74
N PRO A 758 -9.54 -22.29 21.64
CA PRO A 758 -10.17 -20.98 21.55
C PRO A 758 -11.19 -20.76 22.66
N GLY A 759 -11.25 -19.54 23.20
CA GLY A 759 -12.20 -19.13 24.22
C GLY A 759 -12.73 -17.72 23.98
N SER A 760 -13.97 -17.46 24.39
CA SER A 760 -14.52 -16.09 24.37
C SER A 760 -13.74 -15.17 25.32
N TRP A 761 -13.64 -13.88 25.00
CA TRP A 761 -13.03 -12.86 25.86
C TRP A 761 -13.56 -12.93 27.30
N ASP A 762 -14.88 -12.98 27.50
CA ASP A 762 -15.51 -13.07 28.81
C ASP A 762 -15.07 -14.31 29.62
N GLU A 763 -15.05 -15.50 29.00
CA GLU A 763 -14.63 -16.74 29.66
C GLU A 763 -13.16 -16.66 30.09
N VAL A 764 -12.30 -16.22 29.19
CA VAL A 764 -10.85 -16.22 29.39
C VAL A 764 -10.45 -15.16 30.42
N LEU A 765 -10.98 -13.94 30.32
CA LEU A 765 -10.71 -12.87 31.28
C LEU A 765 -11.23 -13.22 32.68
N LEU A 766 -12.42 -13.84 32.78
CA LEU A 766 -12.95 -14.31 34.06
C LEU A 766 -12.07 -15.44 34.66
N PHE A 767 -11.57 -16.36 33.84
CA PHE A 767 -10.64 -17.40 34.29
C PHE A 767 -9.36 -16.79 34.86
N ILE A 768 -8.74 -15.85 34.15
CA ILE A 768 -7.55 -15.13 34.62
C ILE A 768 -7.86 -14.44 35.96
N ALA A 769 -8.97 -13.70 36.04
CA ALA A 769 -9.35 -12.99 37.25
C ALA A 769 -9.51 -13.93 38.46
N LYS A 770 -10.20 -15.06 38.28
CA LYS A 770 -10.42 -16.04 39.36
C LYS A 770 -9.15 -16.75 39.80
N LYS A 771 -8.28 -17.13 38.87
CA LYS A 771 -6.99 -17.78 39.18
C LYS A 771 -6.08 -16.82 39.92
N THR A 772 -5.96 -15.59 39.44
CA THR A 772 -5.18 -14.53 40.09
C THR A 772 -5.71 -14.21 41.49
N GLN A 773 -7.03 -14.08 41.68
CA GLN A 773 -7.64 -13.90 43.01
C GLN A 773 -7.32 -15.07 43.96
N SER A 774 -7.34 -16.31 43.46
CA SER A 774 -6.98 -17.49 44.25
C SER A 774 -5.52 -17.46 44.69
N ILE A 775 -4.59 -17.08 43.80
CA ILE A 775 -3.16 -16.97 44.11
C ILE A 775 -2.94 -15.87 45.16
N ALA A 776 -3.48 -14.67 44.93
CA ALA A 776 -3.36 -13.56 45.87
C ALA A 776 -3.92 -13.91 47.26
N SER A 777 -5.04 -14.64 47.32
CA SER A 777 -5.65 -15.06 48.59
C SER A 777 -4.82 -16.08 49.36
N ARG A 778 -4.03 -16.92 48.66
CA ARG A 778 -3.21 -17.98 49.28
C ARG A 778 -1.82 -17.52 49.65
N TYR A 779 -1.19 -16.71 48.80
CA TYR A 779 0.23 -16.37 48.86
C TYR A 779 0.49 -14.87 49.04
N GLY A 780 -0.55 -14.03 49.00
CA GLY A 780 -0.44 -12.58 49.03
C GLY A 780 -0.27 -11.97 47.63
N SER A 781 -0.58 -10.68 47.49
CA SER A 781 -0.52 -9.97 46.21
C SER A 781 0.89 -9.94 45.60
N ASN A 782 1.94 -9.88 46.42
CA ASN A 782 3.33 -9.90 45.93
C ASN A 782 3.79 -11.27 45.39
N ALA A 783 2.95 -12.32 45.45
CA ALA A 783 3.17 -13.55 44.69
C ALA A 783 2.75 -13.41 43.21
N LEU A 784 2.15 -12.27 42.83
CA LEU A 784 1.81 -11.92 41.46
C LEU A 784 2.84 -10.95 40.90
N ALA A 785 3.10 -11.03 39.60
CA ALA A 785 3.93 -10.09 38.88
C ALA A 785 3.34 -9.77 37.50
N VAL A 786 3.64 -8.57 36.99
CA VAL A 786 3.26 -8.11 35.66
C VAL A 786 4.50 -7.59 34.95
N SER A 787 4.84 -8.17 33.80
CA SER A 787 5.90 -7.67 32.92
C SER A 787 5.29 -6.83 31.81
N VAL A 788 5.93 -5.71 31.48
CA VAL A 788 5.45 -4.76 30.46
C VAL A 788 6.57 -4.47 29.47
N SER A 789 6.23 -4.61 28.18
CA SER A 789 7.14 -4.34 27.06
C SER A 789 7.21 -2.86 26.70
N ASP A 790 8.38 -2.42 26.24
CA ASP A 790 8.64 -1.09 25.66
C ASP A 790 8.27 -0.98 24.17
N ARG A 791 7.55 -1.98 23.65
CA ARG A 791 6.90 -1.96 22.33
C ARG A 791 5.58 -1.21 22.33
N TYR A 792 4.96 -1.08 23.50
CA TYR A 792 3.61 -0.56 23.67
C TYR A 792 3.60 0.91 24.02
N THR A 793 2.45 1.54 23.82
CA THR A 793 2.21 2.96 24.01
C THR A 793 2.28 3.35 25.48
N ASN A 794 2.48 4.65 25.74
CA ASN A 794 2.46 5.18 27.10
C ASN A 794 1.14 4.88 27.82
N GLU A 795 0.04 4.92 27.08
CA GLU A 795 -1.32 4.65 27.56
C GLU A 795 -1.47 3.17 27.98
N GLU A 796 -1.01 2.24 27.15
CA GLU A 796 -1.01 0.81 27.45
C GLU A 796 -0.09 0.48 28.64
N ILE A 797 1.12 1.08 28.69
CA ILE A 797 2.05 0.93 29.80
C ILE A 797 1.45 1.47 31.10
N PHE A 798 0.81 2.64 31.04
CA PHE A 798 0.15 3.27 32.19
C PHE A 798 -0.95 2.37 32.74
N LEU A 799 -1.83 1.84 31.88
CA LEU A 799 -2.88 0.91 32.28
C LEU A 799 -2.32 -0.40 32.85
N ALA A 800 -1.26 -0.95 32.27
CA ALA A 800 -0.62 -2.16 32.79
C ALA A 800 -0.01 -1.93 34.18
N ASN A 801 0.65 -0.78 34.40
CA ASN A 801 1.17 -0.40 35.71
C ASN A 801 0.04 -0.16 36.73
N LYS A 802 -1.05 0.50 36.33
CA LYS A 802 -2.26 0.69 37.13
C LYS A 802 -2.92 -0.65 37.49
N PHE A 803 -2.99 -1.59 36.55
CA PHE A 803 -3.50 -2.94 36.78
C PHE A 803 -2.65 -3.68 37.84
N GLY A 804 -1.32 -3.65 37.72
CA GLY A 804 -0.45 -4.27 38.71
C GLY A 804 -0.52 -3.63 40.10
N LYS A 805 -0.33 -2.30 40.19
CA LYS A 805 -0.20 -1.60 41.47
C LYS A 805 -1.54 -1.31 42.15
N ASP A 806 -2.53 -0.80 41.42
CA ASP A 806 -3.77 -0.34 42.04
C ASP A 806 -4.80 -1.47 42.20
N ILE A 807 -4.83 -2.39 41.23
CA ILE A 807 -5.84 -3.46 41.17
C ILE A 807 -5.32 -4.75 41.82
N LEU A 808 -4.19 -5.28 41.33
CA LEU A 808 -3.60 -6.49 41.92
C LEU A 808 -2.90 -6.23 43.26
N LYS A 809 -2.51 -4.97 43.52
CA LYS A 809 -1.77 -4.55 44.72
C LYS A 809 -0.42 -5.27 44.86
N THR A 810 0.23 -5.51 43.74
CA THR A 810 1.59 -6.05 43.70
C THR A 810 2.61 -4.94 43.44
N GLU A 811 3.74 -5.01 44.13
CA GLU A 811 4.91 -4.16 43.87
C GLU A 811 5.78 -4.72 42.72
N ASN A 812 5.41 -5.87 42.14
CA ASN A 812 6.18 -6.56 41.11
C ASN A 812 5.68 -6.22 39.69
N VAL A 813 5.62 -4.93 39.36
CA VAL A 813 5.47 -4.47 37.98
C VAL A 813 6.86 -4.14 37.43
N PHE A 814 7.27 -4.78 36.35
CA PHE A 814 8.65 -4.75 35.86
C PHE A 814 8.72 -4.92 34.33
N SER A 815 9.92 -4.92 33.78
CA SER A 815 10.17 -5.29 32.37
C SER A 815 11.36 -6.26 32.29
N PHE A 816 11.29 -7.27 31.42
CA PHE A 816 12.41 -8.18 31.17
C PHE A 816 13.53 -7.52 30.37
N ASN A 817 13.19 -6.53 29.54
CA ASN A 817 14.18 -5.64 28.91
C ASN A 817 14.79 -4.62 29.89
N GLY A 818 14.55 -4.81 31.20
CA GLY A 818 14.51 -3.80 32.26
C GLY A 818 15.78 -3.01 32.60
N PHE A 819 15.55 -2.00 33.43
CA PHE A 819 16.42 -0.84 33.63
C PHE A 819 17.05 -0.81 35.03
N ASP A 820 18.38 -0.95 35.09
CA ASP A 820 19.17 -0.22 36.07
C ASP A 820 20.17 0.62 35.27
N ALA A 821 20.02 1.94 35.37
CA ALA A 821 20.57 2.86 34.41
C ALA A 821 21.67 3.75 34.96
N GLY A 822 21.85 3.76 36.28
CA GLY A 822 22.86 4.55 36.99
C GLY A 822 22.71 6.08 36.96
N LEU A 823 22.12 6.67 35.91
CA LEU A 823 21.99 8.13 35.77
C LEU A 823 21.12 8.76 36.87
N GLN A 824 20.01 8.10 37.23
CA GLN A 824 19.10 8.59 38.26
C GLN A 824 19.80 8.79 39.60
N ASP A 825 20.72 7.89 39.96
CA ASP A 825 21.48 7.96 41.22
C ASP A 825 22.39 9.20 41.31
N VAL A 826 22.77 9.78 40.18
CA VAL A 826 23.69 10.93 40.09
C VAL A 826 22.95 12.23 39.77
N LEU A 827 21.97 12.17 38.86
CA LEU A 827 21.34 13.33 38.22
C LEU A 827 19.87 13.54 38.62
N GLY A 828 19.22 12.49 39.17
CA GLY A 828 17.84 12.49 39.63
C GLY A 828 16.79 12.11 38.59
N TYR A 829 17.17 11.99 37.31
CA TYR A 829 16.34 11.36 36.26
C TYR A 829 17.12 10.26 35.56
N ASP A 830 16.40 9.21 35.12
CA ASP A 830 16.90 8.25 34.15
C ASP A 830 16.44 8.62 32.73
N ALA A 831 17.01 9.69 32.20
CA ALA A 831 16.71 10.17 30.85
C ALA A 831 17.93 10.86 30.23
N SER A 832 17.95 10.97 28.90
CA SER A 832 18.88 11.88 28.23
C SER A 832 18.69 13.30 28.76
N THR A 833 19.72 14.13 28.71
CA THR A 833 19.67 15.51 29.21
C THR A 833 19.48 16.54 28.11
N ASN A 834 19.75 16.16 26.86
CA ASN A 834 19.75 17.03 25.68
C ASN A 834 19.06 16.29 24.51
N THR A 835 18.82 17.00 23.41
CA THR A 835 18.20 16.44 22.19
C THR A 835 19.25 15.97 21.18
N PHE A 836 18.85 15.10 20.26
CA PHE A 836 19.72 14.59 19.20
C PHE A 836 20.26 15.69 18.29
N ASP A 837 19.49 16.74 18.01
CA ASP A 837 19.93 17.86 17.16
C ASP A 837 21.08 18.66 17.78
N GLU A 838 21.23 18.65 19.10
CA GLU A 838 22.36 19.32 19.73
C GLU A 838 23.70 18.64 19.43
N LEU A 839 23.71 17.37 18.98
CA LEU A 839 24.90 16.69 18.49
C LEU A 839 25.54 17.44 17.32
N LEU A 840 24.74 17.96 16.39
CA LEU A 840 25.21 18.64 15.17
C LEU A 840 26.08 19.88 15.46
N SER A 841 25.99 20.42 16.68
CA SER A 841 26.70 21.62 17.14
C SER A 841 27.67 21.36 18.31
N ALA A 842 27.94 20.10 18.65
CA ALA A 842 28.92 19.73 19.68
C ALA A 842 30.36 19.94 19.20
N GLN A 843 31.29 20.26 20.10
CA GLN A 843 32.72 20.34 19.77
C GLN A 843 33.48 19.05 20.06
N ALA A 844 33.01 18.28 21.05
CA ALA A 844 33.51 16.94 21.36
C ALA A 844 32.35 16.00 21.64
N ILE A 845 32.46 14.76 21.17
CA ILE A 845 31.47 13.69 21.39
C ILE A 845 32.23 12.48 21.92
N LEU A 846 31.78 11.92 23.04
CA LEU A 846 32.28 10.63 23.55
C LEU A 846 31.20 9.59 23.31
N LEU A 847 31.46 8.65 22.41
CA LEU A 847 30.59 7.51 22.14
C LEU A 847 31.09 6.30 22.93
N ILE A 848 30.26 5.78 23.85
CA ILE A 848 30.65 4.71 24.77
C ILE A 848 29.71 3.52 24.65
N GLY A 849 30.27 2.35 24.36
CA GLY A 849 29.55 1.07 24.37
C GLY A 849 28.45 0.93 23.33
N SER A 850 28.62 1.45 22.12
CA SER A 850 27.61 1.28 21.05
C SER A 850 28.24 1.14 19.67
N ASP A 851 27.76 0.14 18.94
CA ASP A 851 27.90 0.06 17.48
C ASP A 851 26.80 0.91 16.84
N ILE A 852 27.00 2.23 16.89
CA ILE A 852 25.95 3.22 16.63
C ILE A 852 25.32 3.08 15.24
N MET A 853 26.07 2.66 14.23
CA MET A 853 25.56 2.51 12.86
C MET A 853 24.77 1.24 12.64
N LYS A 854 24.90 0.26 13.53
CA LYS A 854 24.10 -0.98 13.53
C LYS A 854 22.87 -0.85 14.42
N GLU A 855 23.03 -0.24 15.58
CA GLU A 855 21.99 -0.18 16.61
C GLU A 855 21.08 1.04 16.49
N TYR A 856 21.65 2.22 16.24
CA TYR A 856 20.95 3.51 16.19
C TYR A 856 21.39 4.36 14.99
N PRO A 857 21.16 3.91 13.74
CA PRO A 857 21.84 4.44 12.57
C PRO A 857 21.59 5.94 12.34
N VAL A 858 20.36 6.41 12.61
CA VAL A 858 20.00 7.84 12.46
C VAL A 858 20.77 8.72 13.46
N ALA A 859 20.94 8.27 14.72
CA ALA A 859 21.78 8.98 15.68
C ALA A 859 23.26 8.94 15.24
N GLY A 860 23.73 7.81 14.70
CA GLY A 860 25.07 7.68 14.11
C GLY A 860 25.32 8.66 12.96
N LEU A 861 24.34 8.88 12.07
CA LEU A 861 24.44 9.86 10.99
C LEU A 861 24.55 11.30 11.52
N LYS A 862 23.82 11.66 12.57
CA LYS A 862 23.97 12.98 13.22
C LYS A 862 25.36 13.15 13.85
N ILE A 863 25.93 12.10 14.45
CA ILE A 863 27.33 12.14 14.94
C ILE A 863 28.31 12.31 13.77
N LYS A 864 28.13 11.57 12.68
CA LYS A 864 28.97 11.70 11.46
C LYS A 864 28.92 13.12 10.90
N GLU A 865 27.73 13.72 10.84
CA GLU A 865 27.54 15.10 10.40
C GLU A 865 28.18 16.10 11.36
N ALA A 866 28.09 15.88 12.67
CA ALA A 866 28.79 16.70 13.65
C ALA A 866 30.32 16.65 13.45
N VAL A 867 30.89 15.47 13.16
CA VAL A 867 32.32 15.32 12.84
C VAL A 867 32.68 16.07 11.55
N LYS A 868 31.86 16.00 10.50
CA LYS A 868 32.03 16.80 9.28
C LYS A 868 32.00 18.31 9.57
N ASN A 869 31.20 18.74 10.54
CA ASN A 869 31.13 20.13 11.03
C ASN A 869 32.29 20.52 11.97
N GLY A 870 33.22 19.60 12.25
CA GLY A 870 34.44 19.85 13.01
C GLY A 870 34.43 19.35 14.46
N ALA A 871 33.41 18.57 14.87
CA ALA A 871 33.40 17.93 16.18
C ALA A 871 34.51 16.87 16.30
N LYS A 872 35.13 16.75 17.47
CA LYS A 872 36.07 15.68 17.80
C LYS A 872 35.32 14.49 18.39
N LEU A 873 35.26 13.38 17.66
CA LEU A 873 34.66 12.13 18.14
C LEU A 873 35.72 11.25 18.82
N VAL A 874 35.38 10.75 20.01
CA VAL A 874 36.12 9.70 20.72
C VAL A 874 35.21 8.47 20.83
N THR A 875 35.69 7.30 20.44
CA THR A 875 34.96 6.03 20.64
C THR A 875 35.60 5.18 21.73
N ILE A 876 34.76 4.63 22.62
CA ILE A 876 35.13 3.73 23.72
C ILE A 876 34.21 2.51 23.64
N ASN A 877 34.62 1.48 22.92
CA ASN A 877 33.77 0.33 22.57
C ASN A 877 34.45 -1.02 22.89
N PRO A 878 33.70 -2.11 23.10
CA PRO A 878 34.29 -3.43 23.36
C PRO A 878 34.96 -4.04 22.11
N SER A 879 34.61 -3.54 20.93
CA SER A 879 35.11 -4.00 19.63
C SER A 879 35.11 -2.86 18.63
N ASP A 880 35.74 -3.10 17.48
CA ASP A 880 35.78 -2.18 16.36
C ASP A 880 34.39 -1.91 15.78
N THR A 881 34.11 -0.66 15.42
CA THR A 881 32.82 -0.21 14.84
C THR A 881 33.05 0.74 13.67
N LEU A 882 32.04 0.94 12.82
CA LEU A 882 32.14 1.88 11.69
C LEU A 882 32.39 3.34 12.14
N ALA A 883 31.90 3.72 13.32
CA ALA A 883 32.09 5.07 13.86
C ALA A 883 33.56 5.36 14.22
N ASP A 884 34.39 4.31 14.39
CA ASP A 884 35.82 4.47 14.68
C ASP A 884 36.58 5.16 13.56
N GLU A 885 36.13 5.02 12.31
CA GLU A 885 36.76 5.67 11.15
C GLU A 885 36.62 7.20 11.18
N TRP A 886 35.65 7.72 11.92
CA TRP A 886 35.39 9.15 12.06
C TRP A 886 36.01 9.72 13.34
N ALA A 887 36.48 8.85 14.24
CA ALA A 887 36.99 9.23 15.53
C ALA A 887 38.41 9.79 15.43
N VAL A 888 38.68 10.86 16.19
CA VAL A 888 40.05 11.34 16.40
C VAL A 888 40.82 10.41 17.33
N LYS A 889 40.10 9.65 18.16
CA LYS A 889 40.65 8.65 19.07
C LYS A 889 39.68 7.49 19.21
N LYS A 890 40.18 6.27 18.99
CA LYS A 890 39.49 5.00 19.21
C LYS A 890 40.16 4.28 20.38
N VAL A 891 39.36 3.75 21.31
CA VAL A 891 39.85 2.93 22.41
C VAL A 891 38.95 1.70 22.60
N ASN A 892 39.59 0.52 22.65
CA ASN A 892 38.95 -0.74 23.01
C ASN A 892 39.48 -1.20 24.38
N PRO A 893 38.92 -0.70 25.50
CA PRO A 893 39.45 -1.02 26.82
C PRO A 893 39.13 -2.47 27.20
N GLU A 894 39.86 -3.01 28.18
CA GLU A 894 39.40 -4.21 28.89
C GLU A 894 38.01 -3.96 29.47
N ASN A 895 37.19 -5.02 29.60
CA ASN A 895 35.83 -4.90 30.10
C ASN A 895 35.80 -4.67 31.63
N ASP A 896 36.27 -3.51 32.08
CA ASP A 896 36.36 -3.06 33.47
C ASP A 896 36.17 -1.53 33.53
N ILE A 897 35.40 -1.06 34.52
CA ILE A 897 35.13 0.37 34.74
C ILE A 897 36.36 1.18 35.12
N LYS A 898 37.48 0.53 35.47
CA LYS A 898 38.76 1.19 35.76
C LYS A 898 39.14 2.23 34.71
N PHE A 899 38.89 1.96 33.43
CA PHE A 899 39.21 2.91 32.37
C PHE A 899 38.42 4.23 32.47
N ILE A 900 37.14 4.16 32.83
CA ILE A 900 36.33 5.37 33.07
C ILE A 900 36.82 6.13 34.31
N LYS A 901 37.25 5.41 35.36
CA LYS A 901 37.87 6.01 36.55
C LYS A 901 39.17 6.75 36.22
N GLU A 902 39.99 6.21 35.31
CA GLU A 902 41.20 6.89 34.82
C GLU A 902 40.89 8.20 34.09
N ILE A 903 39.89 8.19 33.19
CA ILE A 903 39.43 9.40 32.48
C ILE A 903 38.91 10.43 33.49
N LEU A 904 38.08 9.99 34.44
CA LEU A 904 37.51 10.83 35.48
C LEU A 904 38.60 11.49 36.33
N LYS A 905 39.61 10.72 36.75
CA LYS A 905 40.77 11.23 37.50
C LYS A 905 41.56 12.27 36.70
N ALA A 906 41.74 12.07 35.39
CA ALA A 906 42.42 13.02 34.52
C ALA A 906 41.59 14.28 34.21
N ALA A 907 40.26 14.18 34.25
CA ALA A 907 39.35 15.30 33.96
C ALA A 907 39.08 16.21 35.18
N ILE A 908 39.32 15.74 36.40
CA ILE A 908 39.13 16.52 37.62
C ILE A 908 40.15 17.65 37.71
N ASN A 909 39.68 18.89 37.58
CA ASN A 909 40.49 20.10 37.76
C ASN A 909 40.06 20.89 39.01
N GLU A 910 38.77 21.23 39.12
CA GLU A 910 38.20 22.02 40.22
C GLU A 910 36.97 21.31 40.81
N GLN A 911 36.58 21.70 42.03
CA GLN A 911 35.40 21.15 42.69
C GLN A 911 34.11 21.72 42.06
N PRO A 912 33.16 20.87 41.61
CA PRO A 912 31.89 21.34 41.09
C PRO A 912 31.06 22.00 42.20
N GLN A 913 30.55 23.21 41.95
CA GLN A 913 29.76 23.97 42.93
C GLN A 913 28.36 23.38 43.18
N ASN A 914 27.84 22.60 42.23
CA ASN A 914 26.46 22.13 42.20
C ASN A 914 26.34 20.61 42.44
N ALA A 915 27.28 20.03 43.18
CA ALA A 915 27.31 18.60 43.48
C ALA A 915 27.73 18.32 44.94
N VAL A 916 27.33 17.15 45.45
CA VAL A 916 27.78 16.59 46.74
C VAL A 916 28.52 15.26 46.49
N GLY A 917 29.35 14.82 47.43
CA GLY A 917 30.14 13.57 47.31
C GLY A 917 31.48 13.73 46.58
N PHE A 918 31.91 14.95 46.25
CA PHE A 918 33.16 15.17 45.49
C PHE A 918 34.42 14.73 46.23
N ASP A 919 34.51 14.96 47.54
CA ASP A 919 35.70 14.59 48.33
C ASP A 919 35.86 13.06 48.43
N GLU A 920 34.75 12.34 48.60
CA GLU A 920 34.70 10.87 48.63
C GLU A 920 35.07 10.28 47.26
N LEU A 921 34.53 10.85 46.18
CA LEU A 921 34.91 10.48 44.82
C LEU A 921 36.40 10.73 44.58
N LYS A 922 36.92 11.91 44.91
CA LYS A 922 38.33 12.25 44.74
C LYS A 922 39.25 11.28 45.49
N GLN A 923 38.90 10.92 46.73
CA GLN A 923 39.64 9.96 47.55
C GLN A 923 39.67 8.57 46.90
N SER A 924 38.54 8.11 46.36
CA SER A 924 38.43 6.81 45.66
C SER A 924 39.34 6.71 44.43
N LEU A 925 39.69 7.84 43.82
CA LEU A 925 40.52 7.94 42.63
C LEU A 925 42.00 8.26 42.93
N GLU A 926 42.43 8.36 44.20
CA GLU A 926 43.83 8.70 44.54
C GLU A 926 44.84 7.62 44.14
N SER A 927 44.47 6.35 44.25
CA SER A 927 45.33 5.21 43.90
C SER A 927 45.37 4.90 42.40
N ILE A 928 44.62 5.64 41.57
CA ILE A 928 44.50 5.40 40.14
C ILE A 928 45.43 6.37 39.40
N GLU A 929 46.36 5.81 38.63
CA GLU A 929 47.21 6.56 37.71
C GLU A 929 46.60 6.51 36.30
N PRO A 930 46.14 7.64 35.73
CA PRO A 930 45.54 7.63 34.40
C PRO A 930 46.54 7.22 33.33
N GLY A 931 46.18 6.28 32.46
CA GLY A 931 46.94 5.94 31.26
C GLY A 931 47.02 7.08 30.25
N GLU A 932 47.82 6.90 29.19
CA GLU A 932 47.99 7.91 28.12
C GLU A 932 46.66 8.21 27.41
N ASP A 933 45.93 7.17 27.00
CA ASP A 933 44.64 7.30 26.33
C ASP A 933 43.61 8.03 27.21
N ALA A 934 43.57 7.71 28.51
CA ALA A 934 42.65 8.36 29.44
C ALA A 934 42.94 9.86 29.60
N ARG A 935 44.21 10.27 29.61
CA ARG A 935 44.61 11.70 29.65
C ARG A 935 44.24 12.43 28.38
N GLU A 936 44.46 11.80 27.22
CA GLU A 936 44.11 12.39 25.92
C GLU A 936 42.59 12.59 25.79
N ILE A 937 41.78 11.61 26.19
CA ILE A 937 40.32 11.71 26.20
C ILE A 937 39.87 12.81 27.16
N ALA A 938 40.41 12.85 28.38
CA ALA A 938 40.11 13.90 29.35
C ALA A 938 40.50 15.29 28.83
N GLU A 939 41.57 15.40 28.04
CA GLU A 939 41.96 16.65 27.39
C GLU A 939 40.98 17.05 26.28
N VAL A 940 40.61 16.13 25.38
CA VAL A 940 39.67 16.37 24.29
C VAL A 940 38.30 16.78 24.84
N TYR A 941 37.79 16.04 25.81
CA TYR A 941 36.49 16.29 26.45
C TYR A 941 36.55 17.54 27.33
N GLY A 942 37.51 17.61 28.26
CA GLY A 942 37.59 18.65 29.29
C GLY A 942 37.91 20.05 28.76
N LYS A 943 38.62 20.17 27.63
CA LYS A 943 38.92 21.48 27.00
C LYS A 943 37.87 21.94 25.99
N ALA A 944 36.96 21.05 25.57
CA ALA A 944 35.86 21.46 24.70
C ALA A 944 34.98 22.48 25.45
N LYS A 945 34.40 23.45 24.74
CA LYS A 945 33.42 24.36 25.37
C LYS A 945 32.05 23.71 25.49
N ASN A 946 31.73 22.87 24.49
CA ASN A 946 30.47 22.16 24.37
C ASN A 946 30.79 20.70 24.06
N ALA A 947 30.41 19.79 24.95
CA ALA A 947 30.67 18.37 24.78
C ALA A 947 29.47 17.52 25.18
N ILE A 948 29.25 16.43 24.44
CA ILE A 948 28.14 15.49 24.68
C ILE A 948 28.71 14.09 24.85
N ILE A 949 28.24 13.36 25.86
CA ILE A 949 28.48 11.92 25.98
C ILE A 949 27.27 11.18 25.42
N VAL A 950 27.52 10.16 24.59
CA VAL A 950 26.50 9.28 24.02
C VAL A 950 26.81 7.85 24.43
N PHE A 951 25.85 7.14 25.03
CA PHE A 951 26.03 5.72 25.36
C PHE A 951 24.73 4.93 25.23
N ALA A 952 24.84 3.63 24.96
CA ALA A 952 23.70 2.72 24.92
C ALA A 952 23.46 2.09 26.30
N GLN A 953 22.27 2.32 26.88
CA GLN A 953 21.92 1.90 28.24
C GLN A 953 22.05 0.39 28.45
N ASN A 954 21.66 -0.40 27.44
CA ASN A 954 21.71 -1.86 27.52
C ASN A 954 23.06 -2.49 27.15
N ASN A 955 24.06 -1.67 26.86
CA ASN A 955 25.40 -2.14 26.50
C ASN A 955 26.45 -1.80 27.56
N ILE A 956 26.11 -0.98 28.56
CA ILE A 956 26.98 -0.65 29.70
C ILE A 956 26.32 -1.02 31.03
N THR A 957 27.14 -1.15 32.07
CA THR A 957 26.64 -1.43 33.43
C THR A 957 26.09 -0.17 34.11
N PRO A 958 25.20 -0.32 35.11
CA PRO A 958 24.68 0.82 35.88
C PRO A 958 25.81 1.61 36.57
N ASP A 959 26.82 0.91 37.09
CA ASP A 959 27.99 1.53 37.72
C ASP A 959 28.83 2.33 36.73
N ALA A 960 29.00 1.85 35.50
CA ALA A 960 29.63 2.63 34.44
C ALA A 960 28.84 3.91 34.12
N ALA A 961 27.51 3.82 34.03
CA ALA A 961 26.65 4.97 33.78
C ALA A 961 26.75 6.02 34.91
N LYS A 962 26.86 5.60 36.18
CA LYS A 962 27.12 6.50 37.32
C LYS A 962 28.44 7.26 37.14
N LEU A 963 29.51 6.57 36.72
CA LEU A 963 30.80 7.19 36.47
C LEU A 963 30.78 8.15 35.27
N ILE A 964 30.03 7.81 34.21
CA ILE A 964 29.81 8.69 33.06
C ILE A 964 29.07 9.97 33.48
N ALA A 965 28.04 9.83 34.32
CA ALA A 965 27.34 10.98 34.89
C ALA A 965 28.25 11.83 35.78
N ASN A 966 29.06 11.20 36.63
CA ASN A 966 30.09 11.90 37.41
C ASN A 966 31.01 12.71 36.49
N LEU A 967 31.48 12.12 35.38
CA LEU A 967 32.36 12.78 34.41
C LEU A 967 31.72 14.03 33.80
N ALA A 968 30.45 13.96 33.38
CA ALA A 968 29.73 15.12 32.86
C ALA A 968 29.56 16.22 33.92
N VAL A 969 29.28 15.85 35.17
CA VAL A 969 29.12 16.80 36.28
C VAL A 969 30.44 17.47 36.65
N VAL A 970 31.54 16.72 36.83
CA VAL A 970 32.83 17.30 37.26
C VAL A 970 33.50 18.13 36.17
N SER A 971 33.25 17.80 34.90
CA SER A 971 33.77 18.57 33.77
C SER A 971 32.93 19.82 33.45
N GLY A 972 31.71 19.93 34.00
CA GLY A 972 30.81 21.06 33.78
C GLY A 972 30.02 21.01 32.46
N HIS A 973 30.09 19.89 31.73
CA HIS A 973 29.37 19.65 30.47
C HIS A 973 27.98 19.03 30.71
N ILE A 974 27.17 19.65 31.58
CA ILE A 974 25.80 19.22 31.83
C ILE A 974 24.92 20.41 32.23
N GLY A 975 23.62 20.34 31.94
CA GLY A 975 22.64 21.36 32.34
C GLY A 975 22.61 22.60 31.43
N LYS A 976 23.20 22.52 30.23
CA LYS A 976 23.26 23.63 29.26
C LYS A 976 23.10 23.09 27.84
N ALA A 977 22.72 23.97 26.92
CA ALA A 977 22.66 23.63 25.50
C ALA A 977 24.01 23.05 25.01
N ARG A 978 23.95 21.95 24.27
CA ARG A 978 25.09 21.23 23.67
C ARG A 978 26.08 20.67 24.70
N ASN A 979 25.62 20.49 25.94
CA ASN A 979 26.40 20.05 27.08
C ASN A 979 25.58 19.06 27.90
N GLY A 980 25.86 17.76 27.72
CA GLY A 980 25.20 16.74 28.53
C GLY A 980 25.37 15.33 28.01
N ILE A 981 24.35 14.51 28.23
CA ILE A 981 24.35 13.08 28.03
C ILE A 981 23.15 12.69 27.17
N ILE A 982 23.39 11.90 26.13
CA ILE A 982 22.37 11.20 25.37
C ILE A 982 22.48 9.72 25.71
N GLN A 983 21.46 9.22 26.40
CA GLN A 983 21.34 7.83 26.79
C GLN A 983 20.42 7.14 25.78
N LEU A 984 21.00 6.37 24.87
CA LEU A 984 20.27 5.59 23.90
C LEU A 984 19.60 4.42 24.62
N LYS A 985 18.27 4.46 24.67
CA LYS A 985 17.43 3.43 25.29
C LYS A 985 17.27 2.23 24.33
N PRO A 986 16.96 1.02 24.82
CA PRO A 986 16.94 -0.18 23.98
C PRO A 986 15.86 -0.19 22.89
N LYS A 987 14.69 0.42 23.13
CA LYS A 987 13.54 0.42 22.23
C LYS A 987 12.88 1.79 22.10
N ALA A 988 11.94 1.90 21.15
CA ALA A 988 11.24 3.13 20.81
C ALA A 988 10.54 3.80 22.02
N ASN A 989 9.89 3.02 22.89
CA ASN A 989 9.17 3.55 24.05
C ASN A 989 9.77 3.17 25.41
N SER A 990 11.05 2.82 25.46
CA SER A 990 11.71 2.47 26.73
C SER A 990 11.78 3.65 27.71
N GLN A 991 11.81 4.90 27.23
CA GLN A 991 11.69 6.06 28.11
C GLN A 991 10.27 6.13 28.69
N GLY A 992 9.24 5.83 27.91
CA GLY A 992 7.85 5.72 28.36
C GLY A 992 7.66 4.72 29.52
N LEU A 993 8.32 3.55 29.48
CA LEU A 993 8.30 2.61 30.61
C LEU A 993 8.76 3.26 31.93
N VAL A 994 9.89 3.97 31.88
CA VAL A 994 10.45 4.67 33.05
C VAL A 994 9.50 5.76 33.52
N ASP A 995 8.98 6.56 32.58
CA ASP A 995 8.11 7.70 32.85
C ASP A 995 6.77 7.26 33.48
N MET A 996 6.21 6.13 33.04
CA MET A 996 4.97 5.56 33.58
C MET A 996 5.19 4.75 34.87
N GLY A 997 6.42 4.72 35.40
CA GLY A 997 6.73 4.14 36.71
C GLY A 997 7.05 2.65 36.72
N VAL A 998 7.42 2.07 35.57
CA VAL A 998 7.91 0.69 35.42
C VAL A 998 9.44 0.69 35.44
N THR A 999 10.01 0.81 36.64
CA THR A 999 11.46 0.97 36.85
C THR A 999 12.16 -0.26 37.43
N LYS A 1000 11.40 -1.29 37.85
CA LYS A 1000 11.98 -2.50 38.46
C LYS A 1000 12.60 -3.41 37.39
N GLY A 1001 13.81 -3.90 37.64
CA GLY A 1001 14.49 -4.89 36.79
C GLY A 1001 14.03 -6.33 37.03
N ALA A 1002 14.19 -7.19 36.02
CA ALA A 1002 13.69 -8.58 36.08
C ALA A 1002 14.47 -9.54 37.00
N ALA A 1003 15.72 -9.23 37.37
CA ALA A 1003 16.57 -10.15 38.12
C ALA A 1003 15.94 -10.62 39.45
N GLU A 1004 15.29 -9.72 40.19
CA GLU A 1004 14.60 -10.06 41.44
C GLU A 1004 13.39 -10.97 41.20
N ILE A 1005 12.65 -10.75 40.11
CA ILE A 1005 11.46 -11.53 39.78
C ILE A 1005 11.85 -12.93 39.32
N VAL A 1006 12.86 -13.05 38.46
CA VAL A 1006 13.40 -14.35 38.02
C VAL A 1006 13.89 -15.17 39.21
N LYS A 1007 14.61 -14.54 40.15
CA LYS A 1007 14.99 -15.19 41.40
C LYS A 1007 13.77 -15.62 42.21
N GLY A 1008 12.75 -14.76 42.32
CA GLY A 1008 11.50 -15.07 43.00
C GLY A 1008 10.72 -16.24 42.38
N ILE A 1009 10.76 -16.41 41.05
CA ILE A 1009 10.18 -17.56 40.35
C ILE A 1009 10.94 -18.85 40.71
N ALA A 1010 12.27 -18.81 40.66
CA ALA A 1010 13.13 -19.95 41.02
C ALA A 1010 12.99 -20.35 42.50
N GLU A 1011 12.81 -19.38 43.40
CA GLU A 1011 12.58 -19.58 44.83
C GLU A 1011 11.11 -19.85 45.18
N ASN A 1012 10.22 -19.95 44.17
CA ASN A 1012 8.80 -20.24 44.31
C ASN A 1012 8.00 -19.19 45.12
N ALA A 1013 8.52 -17.96 45.19
CA ALA A 1013 7.89 -16.80 45.79
C ALA A 1013 6.89 -16.12 44.83
N ILE A 1014 7.15 -16.19 43.52
CA ILE A 1014 6.22 -15.75 42.47
C ILE A 1014 5.43 -16.95 41.98
N LYS A 1015 4.11 -16.79 41.89
CA LYS A 1015 3.13 -17.83 41.58
C LYS A 1015 2.26 -17.50 40.38
N GLY A 1016 2.01 -16.22 40.13
CA GLY A 1016 1.30 -15.77 38.94
C GLY A 1016 2.13 -14.74 38.20
N LEU A 1017 2.26 -14.89 36.88
CA LEU A 1017 2.93 -13.92 36.02
C LEU A 1017 2.06 -13.59 34.82
N TYR A 1018 1.86 -12.30 34.60
CA TYR A 1018 1.31 -11.78 33.36
C TYR A 1018 2.40 -11.12 32.54
N ILE A 1019 2.74 -11.68 31.39
CA ILE A 1019 3.73 -11.15 30.45
C ILE A 1019 2.99 -10.39 29.34
N PHE A 1020 3.18 -9.07 29.30
CA PHE A 1020 2.59 -8.22 28.27
C PHE A 1020 3.65 -7.83 27.24
N GLY A 1021 3.70 -8.58 26.13
CA GLY A 1021 4.51 -8.31 24.94
C GLY A 1021 6.02 -8.56 25.04
N GLU A 1022 6.44 -9.53 25.83
CA GLU A 1022 7.85 -9.92 25.94
C GLU A 1022 8.01 -11.42 25.68
N ASP A 1023 9.02 -11.79 24.89
CA ASP A 1023 9.46 -13.17 24.69
C ASP A 1023 10.78 -13.40 25.43
N VAL A 1024 10.75 -14.29 26.43
CA VAL A 1024 11.83 -14.56 27.38
C VAL A 1024 12.30 -16.01 27.30
N ALA A 1025 12.52 -16.46 26.07
CA ALA A 1025 13.03 -17.80 25.78
C ALA A 1025 14.33 -18.06 26.57
N GLY A 1026 14.28 -19.03 27.49
CA GLY A 1026 15.42 -19.42 28.35
C GLY A 1026 15.20 -19.21 29.84
N ILE A 1027 14.13 -18.52 30.26
CA ILE A 1027 13.72 -18.46 31.66
C ILE A 1027 12.78 -19.62 31.97
N ASP A 1028 13.06 -20.38 33.03
CA ASP A 1028 12.18 -21.45 33.48
C ASP A 1028 10.95 -20.86 34.20
N LEU A 1029 9.80 -20.94 33.52
CA LEU A 1029 8.51 -20.45 34.00
C LEU A 1029 7.60 -21.59 34.52
N SER A 1030 8.10 -22.84 34.57
CA SER A 1030 7.29 -24.03 34.86
C SER A 1030 6.79 -24.12 36.32
N SER A 1031 7.36 -23.33 37.23
CA SER A 1031 6.97 -23.29 38.65
C SER A 1031 5.74 -22.43 38.95
N LEU A 1032 5.25 -21.66 37.97
CA LEU A 1032 4.11 -20.77 38.10
C LEU A 1032 2.79 -21.57 38.17
N ASP A 1033 1.86 -21.11 39.02
CA ASP A 1033 0.50 -21.63 39.11
C ASP A 1033 -0.43 -21.01 38.04
N LEU A 1034 -0.01 -19.88 37.46
CA LEU A 1034 -0.67 -19.18 36.35
C LEU A 1034 0.36 -18.38 35.54
N LEU A 1035 0.45 -18.66 34.25
CA LEU A 1035 1.17 -17.85 33.27
C LEU A 1035 0.19 -17.34 32.20
N VAL A 1036 0.07 -16.01 32.10
CA VAL A 1036 -0.68 -15.33 31.05
C VAL A 1036 0.31 -14.62 30.13
N VAL A 1037 0.15 -14.79 28.83
CA VAL A 1037 0.98 -14.09 27.82
C VAL A 1037 0.06 -13.34 26.87
N GLN A 1038 0.22 -12.02 26.77
CA GLN A 1038 -0.41 -11.22 25.72
C GLN A 1038 0.66 -10.84 24.69
N ASP A 1039 0.59 -11.43 23.51
CA ASP A 1039 1.52 -11.16 22.39
C ASP A 1039 0.84 -11.33 21.04
N THR A 1040 1.49 -10.81 20.01
CA THR A 1040 1.07 -10.85 18.62
C THR A 1040 1.12 -12.26 18.02
N HIS A 1041 2.09 -13.06 18.43
CA HIS A 1041 2.38 -14.38 17.87
C HIS A 1041 2.49 -15.45 18.95
N LEU A 1042 2.34 -16.71 18.56
CA LEU A 1042 2.55 -17.85 19.44
C LEU A 1042 4.07 -18.09 19.65
N THR A 1043 4.71 -17.19 20.40
CA THR A 1043 6.14 -17.21 20.77
C THR A 1043 6.49 -18.42 21.65
N GLU A 1044 7.79 -18.68 21.87
CA GLU A 1044 8.21 -19.76 22.78
C GLU A 1044 7.67 -19.53 24.20
N THR A 1045 7.63 -18.27 24.65
CA THR A 1045 7.01 -17.90 25.93
C THR A 1045 5.49 -18.14 25.91
N ALA A 1046 4.79 -17.78 24.83
CA ALA A 1046 3.34 -17.99 24.70
C ALA A 1046 2.97 -19.48 24.68
N LYS A 1047 3.79 -20.34 24.06
CA LYS A 1047 3.57 -21.81 24.06
C LYS A 1047 3.59 -22.42 25.45
N ALA A 1048 4.37 -21.84 26.37
CA ALA A 1048 4.46 -22.26 27.76
C ALA A 1048 3.29 -21.76 28.63
N ALA A 1049 2.51 -20.79 28.16
CA ALA A 1049 1.45 -20.15 28.93
C ALA A 1049 0.24 -21.06 29.20
N ASP A 1050 -0.50 -20.75 30.27
CA ASP A 1050 -1.83 -21.30 30.53
C ASP A 1050 -2.91 -20.57 29.72
N VAL A 1051 -2.69 -19.28 29.47
CA VAL A 1051 -3.58 -18.40 28.70
C VAL A 1051 -2.76 -17.53 27.77
N VAL A 1052 -3.20 -17.42 26.53
CA VAL A 1052 -2.63 -16.52 25.54
C VAL A 1052 -3.71 -15.55 25.07
N LEU A 1053 -3.43 -14.25 25.15
CA LEU A 1053 -4.31 -13.19 24.64
C LEU A 1053 -3.68 -12.60 23.37
N PRO A 1054 -4.46 -12.37 22.30
CA PRO A 1054 -3.92 -11.69 21.12
C PRO A 1054 -3.57 -10.24 21.47
N ALA A 1055 -2.36 -9.82 21.09
CA ALA A 1055 -1.94 -8.42 21.13
C ALA A 1055 -1.98 -7.80 19.73
N VAL A 1056 -1.92 -6.47 19.68
CA VAL A 1056 -1.81 -5.68 18.45
C VAL A 1056 -0.41 -5.06 18.30
N SER A 1057 0.03 -4.86 17.07
CA SER A 1057 1.31 -4.21 16.75
C SER A 1057 1.19 -2.69 16.64
N PHE A 1058 2.31 -1.97 16.57
CA PHE A 1058 2.31 -0.50 16.48
C PHE A 1058 1.56 0.06 15.26
N ALA A 1059 1.38 -0.73 14.19
CA ALA A 1059 0.61 -0.34 13.01
C ALA A 1059 -0.91 -0.45 13.21
N GLU A 1060 -1.32 -1.22 14.21
CA GLU A 1060 -2.71 -1.48 14.61
C GLU A 1060 -3.12 -0.63 15.84
N SER A 1061 -2.15 -0.04 16.55
CA SER A 1061 -2.39 0.74 17.77
C SER A 1061 -2.51 2.25 17.49
N GLU A 1062 -3.18 2.95 18.41
CA GLU A 1062 -3.14 4.42 18.55
C GLU A 1062 -2.66 4.83 19.96
N GLY A 1063 -1.87 5.89 20.08
CA GLY A 1063 -1.38 6.37 21.38
C GLY A 1063 -0.11 7.21 21.28
N THR A 1064 0.74 7.18 22.29
CA THR A 1064 1.99 7.95 22.31
C THR A 1064 3.21 7.11 22.68
N PHE A 1065 4.35 7.39 22.04
CA PHE A 1065 5.67 6.93 22.51
C PHE A 1065 6.51 8.11 22.95
N THR A 1066 7.46 7.81 23.84
CA THR A 1066 8.48 8.72 24.32
C THR A 1066 9.86 8.16 23.97
N SER A 1067 10.56 8.88 23.08
CA SER A 1067 11.89 8.49 22.59
C SER A 1067 12.99 8.75 23.62
N ALA A 1068 14.22 8.31 23.35
CA ALA A 1068 15.37 8.50 24.25
C ALA A 1068 15.71 9.98 24.52
N GLU A 1069 15.33 10.90 23.65
CA GLU A 1069 15.50 12.34 23.88
C GLU A 1069 14.32 12.99 24.62
N ARG A 1070 13.41 12.18 25.17
CA ARG A 1070 12.19 12.59 25.92
C ARG A 1070 11.13 13.25 25.04
N ARG A 1071 11.21 13.05 23.73
CA ARG A 1071 10.21 13.53 22.79
C ARG A 1071 9.02 12.58 22.80
N ILE A 1072 7.86 13.12 23.14
CA ILE A 1072 6.55 12.46 23.09
C ILE A 1072 5.99 12.64 21.68
N GLN A 1073 5.71 11.53 21.00
CA GLN A 1073 5.29 11.47 19.60
C GLN A 1073 4.02 10.64 19.47
N ARG A 1074 3.17 10.98 18.50
CA ARG A 1074 1.91 10.27 18.21
C ARG A 1074 2.17 9.01 17.40
N ILE A 1075 1.64 7.88 17.87
CA ILE A 1075 1.40 6.67 17.09
C ILE A 1075 -0.01 6.80 16.50
N ASN A 1076 -0.13 6.66 15.18
CA ASN A 1076 -1.42 6.57 14.51
C ASN A 1076 -1.63 5.17 13.94
N GLN A 1077 -2.86 4.68 14.10
CA GLN A 1077 -3.30 3.40 13.56
C GLN A 1077 -3.34 3.47 12.02
N ALA A 1078 -2.65 2.54 11.35
CA ALA A 1078 -2.56 2.46 9.89
C ALA A 1078 -3.47 1.39 9.29
N ILE A 1079 -3.82 0.37 10.08
CA ILE A 1079 -4.75 -0.71 9.73
C ILE A 1079 -5.64 -1.01 10.94
N THR A 1080 -6.80 -1.61 10.72
CA THR A 1080 -7.67 -2.09 11.79
C THR A 1080 -6.98 -3.18 12.63
N PRO A 1081 -7.25 -3.27 13.93
CA PRO A 1081 -6.75 -4.35 14.79
C PRO A 1081 -7.19 -5.72 14.27
N ILE A 1082 -6.23 -6.62 14.06
CA ILE A 1082 -6.54 -8.00 13.61
C ILE A 1082 -7.44 -8.78 14.59
N PRO A 1083 -7.27 -8.68 15.93
CA PRO A 1083 -8.16 -9.37 16.88
C PRO A 1083 -9.44 -8.58 17.21
N ASP A 1084 -9.82 -7.57 16.41
CA ASP A 1084 -10.95 -6.64 16.61
C ASP A 1084 -10.92 -5.83 17.94
N VAL A 1085 -9.85 -5.94 18.72
CA VAL A 1085 -9.64 -5.20 19.98
C VAL A 1085 -8.19 -4.73 20.12
N GLU A 1086 -7.97 -3.56 20.68
CA GLU A 1086 -6.66 -3.02 21.01
C GLU A 1086 -6.15 -3.47 22.38
N ASN A 1087 -4.85 -3.33 22.64
CA ASN A 1087 -4.30 -3.81 23.93
C ASN A 1087 -4.84 -3.01 25.13
N TRP A 1088 -5.09 -1.71 24.97
CA TRP A 1088 -5.62 -0.88 26.06
C TRP A 1088 -7.04 -1.30 26.46
N GLU A 1089 -7.85 -1.74 25.50
CA GLU A 1089 -9.18 -2.30 25.75
C GLU A 1089 -9.08 -3.61 26.53
N VAL A 1090 -8.17 -4.51 26.14
CA VAL A 1090 -7.92 -5.77 26.86
C VAL A 1090 -7.49 -5.50 28.31
N LEU A 1091 -6.61 -4.51 28.54
CA LEU A 1091 -6.17 -4.10 29.88
C LEU A 1091 -7.30 -3.47 30.71
N MET A 1092 -8.21 -2.74 30.06
CA MET A 1092 -9.41 -2.19 30.70
C MET A 1092 -10.39 -3.30 31.09
N GLU A 1093 -10.66 -4.24 30.18
CA GLU A 1093 -11.59 -5.34 30.41
C GLU A 1093 -11.08 -6.32 31.48
N ILE A 1094 -9.79 -6.66 31.46
CA ILE A 1094 -9.20 -7.48 32.53
C ILE A 1094 -9.28 -6.77 33.88
N ALA A 1095 -9.01 -5.46 33.95
CA ALA A 1095 -9.18 -4.66 35.15
C ALA A 1095 -10.65 -4.65 35.65
N ASN A 1096 -11.61 -4.54 34.72
CA ASN A 1096 -13.03 -4.57 35.00
C ASN A 1096 -13.52 -5.93 35.51
N ALA A 1097 -12.91 -7.03 35.08
CA ALA A 1097 -13.15 -8.36 35.65
C ALA A 1097 -12.78 -8.46 37.15
N PHE A 1098 -11.93 -7.56 37.67
CA PHE A 1098 -11.65 -7.40 39.11
C PHE A 1098 -12.54 -6.35 39.80
N GLY A 1099 -13.45 -5.71 39.09
CA GLY A 1099 -14.39 -4.72 39.62
C GLY A 1099 -13.85 -3.28 39.65
N ALA A 1100 -12.86 -2.95 38.82
CA ALA A 1100 -12.29 -1.60 38.75
C ALA A 1100 -13.26 -0.55 38.15
N ASN A 1101 -14.15 -0.96 37.25
CA ASN A 1101 -15.11 -0.09 36.53
C ASN A 1101 -14.42 1.08 35.81
N LEU A 1102 -13.32 0.80 35.12
CA LEU A 1102 -12.68 1.71 34.17
C LEU A 1102 -13.55 1.85 32.92
N ASP A 1103 -13.64 3.06 32.39
CA ASP A 1103 -14.51 3.42 31.25
C ASP A 1103 -13.82 4.50 30.41
N TYR A 1104 -12.73 4.11 29.73
CA TYR A 1104 -12.00 5.00 28.82
C TYR A 1104 -12.58 4.90 27.41
N CYS A 1105 -12.73 6.06 26.77
CA CYS A 1105 -13.35 6.17 25.46
C CYS A 1105 -12.40 5.91 24.28
N CYS A 1106 -11.11 6.21 24.48
CA CYS A 1106 -10.03 6.14 23.49
C CYS A 1106 -8.67 6.36 24.19
N PRO A 1107 -7.53 6.20 23.51
CA PRO A 1107 -6.20 6.48 24.07
C PRO A 1107 -6.02 7.91 24.60
N ASP A 1108 -6.62 8.92 23.96
CA ASP A 1108 -6.53 10.31 24.43
C ASP A 1108 -7.19 10.53 25.80
N CYS A 1109 -8.29 9.81 26.08
CA CYS A 1109 -8.92 9.77 27.41
C CYS A 1109 -7.93 9.27 28.50
N ILE A 1110 -6.99 8.39 28.15
CA ILE A 1110 -5.94 7.87 29.06
C ILE A 1110 -4.78 8.86 29.17
N LEU A 1111 -4.36 9.46 28.05
CA LEU A 1111 -3.32 10.48 28.01
C LEU A 1111 -3.67 11.71 28.88
N ASP A 1112 -4.94 12.11 28.91
CA ASP A 1112 -5.44 13.14 29.82
C ASP A 1112 -5.19 12.78 31.29
N GLU A 1113 -5.40 11.52 31.69
CA GLU A 1113 -5.10 11.06 33.05
C GLU A 1113 -3.60 11.03 33.33
N ILE A 1114 -2.79 10.59 32.37
CA ILE A 1114 -1.32 10.67 32.44
C ILE A 1114 -0.89 12.13 32.67
N GLY A 1115 -1.48 13.07 31.94
CA GLY A 1115 -1.22 14.51 32.07
C GLY A 1115 -1.64 15.13 33.39
N VAL A 1116 -2.41 14.42 34.22
CA VAL A 1116 -2.77 14.84 35.58
C VAL A 1116 -1.90 14.13 36.62
N THR A 1117 -1.57 12.86 36.39
CA THR A 1117 -0.95 11.98 37.39
C THR A 1117 0.57 11.94 37.32
N ILE A 1118 1.16 12.04 36.13
CA ILE A 1118 2.60 11.96 35.91
C ILE A 1118 3.19 13.39 35.86
N PRO A 1119 4.07 13.78 36.80
CA PRO A 1119 4.59 15.15 36.89
C PRO A 1119 5.27 15.64 35.62
N GLU A 1120 6.03 14.78 34.95
CA GLU A 1120 6.77 15.07 33.73
C GLU A 1120 5.85 15.39 32.54
N TYR A 1121 4.65 14.80 32.52
CA TYR A 1121 3.63 14.93 31.47
C TYR A 1121 2.59 16.00 31.83
N LYS A 1122 2.77 16.70 32.95
CA LYS A 1122 1.74 17.57 33.50
C LYS A 1122 1.25 18.62 32.50
N GLY A 1123 -0.05 18.57 32.19
CA GLY A 1123 -0.69 19.50 31.27
C GLY A 1123 -0.69 19.06 29.80
N ILE A 1124 -0.21 17.86 29.48
CA ILE A 1124 -0.52 17.22 28.19
C ILE A 1124 -2.02 16.88 28.14
N GLN A 1125 -2.65 17.10 26.99
CA GLN A 1125 -4.05 16.76 26.73
C GLN A 1125 -4.22 16.15 25.34
N SER A 1126 -3.52 16.71 24.35
CA SER A 1126 -3.38 16.14 23.02
C SER A 1126 -2.09 16.66 22.39
N LEU A 1127 -1.55 15.90 21.44
CA LEU A 1127 -0.37 16.33 20.68
C LEU A 1127 -0.72 17.24 19.49
N GLU A 1128 -1.98 17.33 19.02
CA GLU A 1128 -2.39 18.14 17.84
C GLU A 1128 -1.41 18.10 16.64
N GLY A 1129 -0.71 16.97 16.43
CA GLY A 1129 0.31 16.83 15.38
C GLY A 1129 1.65 17.54 15.65
N ARG A 1130 1.97 17.88 16.90
CA ARG A 1130 3.23 18.47 17.34
C ARG A 1130 3.98 17.53 18.27
N ASP A 1131 5.27 17.38 18.03
CA ASP A 1131 6.17 16.73 18.98
C ASP A 1131 6.38 17.63 20.21
N ILE A 1132 6.35 17.04 21.40
CA ILE A 1132 6.61 17.78 22.64
C ILE A 1132 7.69 17.07 23.45
N PHE A 1133 8.58 17.82 24.06
CA PHE A 1133 9.56 17.28 24.98
C PHE A 1133 9.09 17.45 26.42
N TRP A 1134 9.27 16.42 27.25
CA TRP A 1134 9.18 16.61 28.68
C TRP A 1134 10.56 16.95 29.30
N PRO A 1135 10.61 17.77 30.37
CA PRO A 1135 9.48 18.38 31.07
C PRO A 1135 8.78 19.47 30.25
N MET A 1136 7.46 19.58 30.42
CA MET A 1136 6.59 20.49 29.66
C MET A 1136 6.81 22.00 29.93
N ASP A 1137 7.95 22.38 30.53
CA ASP A 1137 8.30 23.76 30.85
C ASP A 1137 8.92 24.55 29.67
N GLY A 1138 8.98 23.90 28.50
CA GLY A 1138 9.45 24.47 27.24
C GLY A 1138 10.96 24.40 27.02
N SER A 1139 11.73 23.80 27.93
CA SER A 1139 13.18 23.62 27.77
C SER A 1139 13.53 22.23 27.21
N PRO A 1140 14.13 22.11 26.02
CA PRO A 1140 14.60 20.82 25.50
C PRO A 1140 15.84 20.27 26.24
N VAL A 1141 16.37 21.03 27.19
CA VAL A 1141 17.57 20.69 27.97
C VAL A 1141 17.20 20.56 29.46
N LEU A 1142 17.57 19.44 30.07
CA LEU A 1142 17.39 19.20 31.50
C LEU A 1142 18.41 19.97 32.34
N TYR A 1143 18.09 20.14 33.63
CA TYR A 1143 18.98 20.66 34.67
C TYR A 1143 19.46 22.11 34.55
N GLY A 1144 18.90 22.90 33.63
CA GLY A 1144 19.20 24.34 33.54
C GLY A 1144 18.83 25.14 34.80
N LYS A 1145 17.96 24.58 35.66
CA LYS A 1145 17.51 25.17 36.93
C LYS A 1145 17.98 24.39 38.18
N GLY A 1146 18.85 23.39 38.03
CA GLY A 1146 19.29 22.48 39.09
C GLY A 1146 18.94 21.02 38.79
N PHE A 1147 19.60 20.09 39.49
CA PHE A 1147 19.38 18.64 39.34
C PHE A 1147 18.07 18.19 39.99
N ASN A 1148 17.53 17.03 39.60
CA ASN A 1148 16.25 16.53 40.09
C ASN A 1148 16.37 15.87 41.48
N PHE A 1149 16.83 16.66 42.45
CA PHE A 1149 16.89 16.32 43.87
C PHE A 1149 16.36 17.51 44.68
N GLU A 1150 15.93 17.28 45.91
CA GLU A 1150 15.35 18.32 46.77
C GLU A 1150 16.23 19.57 46.96
N ASP A 1151 17.56 19.42 46.94
CA ASP A 1151 18.53 20.52 47.11
C ASP A 1151 19.10 21.05 45.78
N GLY A 1152 18.65 20.50 44.64
CA GLY A 1152 19.09 20.89 43.30
C GLY A 1152 20.52 20.50 42.94
N LYS A 1153 21.19 19.63 43.71
CA LYS A 1153 22.61 19.26 43.51
C LYS A 1153 22.79 17.81 43.05
N ALA A 1154 23.72 17.57 42.13
CA ALA A 1154 24.08 16.21 41.70
C ALA A 1154 24.70 15.41 42.85
N ARG A 1155 24.52 14.08 42.82
CA ARG A 1155 25.03 13.13 43.82
C ARG A 1155 26.19 12.34 43.23
N LEU A 1156 27.43 12.77 43.45
CA LEU A 1156 28.58 12.04 42.91
C LEU A 1156 28.72 10.68 43.61
N GLN A 1157 28.82 9.62 42.81
CA GLN A 1157 28.82 8.23 43.30
C GLN A 1157 30.22 7.61 43.31
N VAL A 1158 30.52 6.78 44.32
CA VAL A 1158 31.69 5.89 44.32
C VAL A 1158 31.21 4.47 44.01
N VAL A 1159 31.77 3.84 42.98
CA VAL A 1159 31.34 2.51 42.51
C VAL A 1159 32.44 1.44 42.73
N PRO A 1160 32.05 0.20 43.08
CA PRO A 1160 32.98 -0.92 43.24
C PRO A 1160 33.59 -1.31 41.88
N GLU A 1161 34.70 -2.08 41.86
CA GLU A 1161 35.21 -2.62 40.60
C GLU A 1161 34.23 -3.61 39.96
N GLY A 1162 34.16 -3.61 38.63
CA GLY A 1162 33.19 -4.39 37.88
C GLY A 1162 33.26 -4.13 36.38
N PRO A 1163 32.45 -4.86 35.58
CA PRO A 1163 32.49 -4.73 34.13
C PRO A 1163 31.98 -3.36 33.67
N LEU A 1164 32.56 -2.84 32.59
CA LEU A 1164 32.12 -1.62 31.91
C LEU A 1164 30.93 -1.90 30.98
N PHE A 1165 31.09 -2.93 30.15
CA PHE A 1165 30.16 -3.37 29.12
C PHE A 1165 29.35 -4.58 29.58
N LYS A 1166 28.11 -4.67 29.09
CA LYS A 1166 27.23 -5.83 29.22
C LYS A 1166 26.69 -6.22 27.84
N GLU A 1167 26.31 -7.47 27.68
CA GLU A 1167 25.72 -7.96 26.43
C GLU A 1167 24.29 -7.43 26.26
N ARG A 1168 23.96 -6.97 25.05
CA ARG A 1168 22.63 -6.50 24.71
C ARG A 1168 21.69 -7.69 24.53
N THR A 1169 20.59 -7.70 25.26
CA THR A 1169 19.47 -8.63 25.04
C THR A 1169 18.20 -7.84 24.67
N THR A 1170 17.30 -8.44 23.90
CA THR A 1170 16.00 -7.88 23.53
C THR A 1170 14.93 -8.97 23.65
N THR A 1171 13.81 -8.63 24.27
CA THR A 1171 12.66 -9.51 24.47
C THR A 1171 11.60 -9.35 23.37
N ASP A 1172 11.84 -8.49 22.39
CA ASP A 1172 10.91 -8.28 21.29
C ASP A 1172 11.06 -9.36 20.21
N TYR A 1173 10.08 -10.25 20.15
CA TYR A 1173 9.94 -11.26 19.12
C TYR A 1173 10.03 -10.69 17.69
N LEU A 1174 9.36 -9.56 17.40
CA LEU A 1174 9.29 -8.98 16.06
C LEU A 1174 10.66 -8.44 15.59
N GLU A 1175 11.42 -7.76 16.47
CA GLU A 1175 12.80 -7.36 16.16
C GLU A 1175 13.71 -8.58 15.99
N ASN A 1176 13.60 -9.59 16.85
CA ASN A 1176 14.43 -10.79 16.78
C ASN A 1176 14.20 -11.55 15.46
N THR A 1177 12.95 -11.80 15.08
CA THR A 1177 12.60 -12.46 13.81
C THR A 1177 13.14 -11.68 12.61
N PHE A 1178 13.00 -10.35 12.61
CA PHE A 1178 13.53 -9.54 11.51
C PHE A 1178 15.07 -9.53 11.45
N VAL A 1179 15.73 -9.42 12.60
CA VAL A 1179 17.20 -9.46 12.69
C VAL A 1179 17.74 -10.82 12.24
N ASP A 1180 17.06 -11.91 12.59
CA ASP A 1180 17.45 -13.24 12.13
C ASP A 1180 17.24 -13.40 10.61
N TYR A 1181 16.15 -12.84 10.07
CA TYR A 1181 15.97 -12.74 8.62
C TYR A 1181 17.11 -11.97 7.93
N LEU A 1182 17.56 -10.85 8.50
CA LEU A 1182 18.71 -10.10 7.97
C LEU A 1182 19.99 -10.95 7.97
N LYS A 1183 20.26 -11.68 9.06
CA LYS A 1183 21.42 -12.59 9.16
C LYS A 1183 21.35 -13.71 8.13
N GLU A 1184 20.18 -14.34 7.96
CA GLU A 1184 19.96 -15.40 6.96
C GLU A 1184 20.21 -14.89 5.53
N LYS A 1185 19.82 -13.64 5.25
CA LYS A 1185 20.07 -12.97 3.97
C LYS A 1185 21.46 -12.35 3.85
N LYS A 1186 22.33 -12.52 4.86
CA LYS A 1186 23.69 -11.96 4.93
C LYS A 1186 23.73 -10.43 4.78
N ILE A 1187 22.73 -9.74 5.31
CA ILE A 1187 22.73 -8.28 5.42
C ILE A 1187 23.36 -7.91 6.77
N GLY A 1188 24.40 -7.08 6.71
CA GLY A 1188 25.25 -6.69 7.84
C GLY A 1188 24.60 -5.76 8.86
#